data_AF-A0A937N243-F1
#
_entry.id   AF-A0A937N243-F1
#
_cell.length_a   1.000
_cell.length_b   1.000
_cell.length_c   1.000
_cell.angle_alpha   90.00
_cell.angle_beta   90.00
_cell.angle_gamma   90.00
#
_symmetry.space_group_name_H-M   'P 1'
#
loop_
_entity.id
_entity.type
_entity.pdbx_description
1 polymer ?
#
loop_
_entity_poly.entity_id
_entity_poly.type
_entity_poly.pdbx_seq_one_letter_code
_entity_poly.pdbx_strand_id
1 'polypeptide(L)'
;MHNMLFLLSATIAAATGADDALKPWSANTDPTDVEKSHVEEITAGQHKYTVIQSGTMDGRNCRSPMGCGMSREGAFMQTWESNRSVRMENVGQTDIVNPWLSNGRNNFRSVDEIVSSAVTPDMTDAEKAFALWFQEIRYRHHSPGDNSELGDPVKVFNVYGYNTCGNDSICLATLWKKAGLKVAPVRALGHCISQAFYDGRWHFYDGDLHCVYLLRDNETVAGEQDIVRDHDLIKRTHSQGILLSEASWRGQNAAALYSYEGEVTGDRSGKTDTTMDMVLRPGEALVWRWGQTDPLKYHGKLYVSPAYKNVIYSGIWEYRPDFSQENWRQGATSVENVVTGPDGLRAEEGQTGTIIWTMRSPYVFVGGRLEAEGSDAKFFLSADGNTWRRMQGNLDKFFSIVGPPHYEYQLKCEMAPEARLRRLAILNDVQMAPMTLPEMAVGENTFAYSDQTTGDRKVRITHQWVERSASRPPEAPPAPVYPPDAGEAAGTDIVFQWTPPDDPDSDAIADYHFELSNRADMKWPLSMSFYKLISRASGVVKEKDKATNKVIKVTVKSQYTLPQPGLLTPDRTYYWRVRAQDDQGVWGPWSRTWSFTPRGPAYPLAVVVDYDQNKGVGTLRWKANSVGLPPVKYRVYGSDEKGFSIADKRYQSVRGITTEEMPLDFPANFIAETAATELAVLGCDVTLPGANKAYYRVVAVDDQDNRSGPSDYTTAPRPLIYSKPVQTATVGAEYRYQVRVNRSLGDLSSRMVDGRQAKGYFDIENPRYVLDRGPAWLTIDESTGVLSGTPETAGKVDVTVTASIDREVRELDEAALKWGREKVLSVTTESVGSATLKFVIHVQQ
;
A
#
# COMPACT_ATOMS: atom_id res chain seq x y z
N MET A 1 -77.26 -15.82 24.52
CA MET A 1 -76.48 -14.67 25.03
C MET A 1 -75.13 -15.19 25.49
N HIS A 2 -74.05 -14.51 25.09
CA HIS A 2 -72.64 -14.75 25.42
C HIS A 2 -72.00 -16.01 24.79
N ASN A 3 -70.80 -16.00 24.21
CA ASN A 3 -69.93 -14.92 23.71
C ASN A 3 -68.90 -15.61 22.79
N MET A 4 -68.58 -15.01 21.64
CA MET A 4 -67.44 -15.37 20.78
C MET A 4 -66.12 -15.13 21.52
N LEU A 5 -65.21 -16.10 21.49
CA LEU A 5 -63.78 -15.86 21.68
C LEU A 5 -63.03 -16.47 20.50
N PHE A 6 -62.63 -15.61 19.56
CA PHE A 6 -61.60 -15.90 18.58
C PHE A 6 -60.26 -15.98 19.31
N LEU A 7 -59.60 -17.14 19.30
CA LEU A 7 -58.22 -17.30 19.75
C LEU A 7 -57.31 -17.13 18.53
N LEU A 8 -56.54 -16.04 18.55
CA LEU A 8 -55.43 -15.73 17.66
C LEU A 8 -54.44 -16.91 17.60
N SER A 9 -54.21 -17.43 16.40
CA SER A 9 -53.00 -18.16 16.06
C SER A 9 -51.84 -17.16 15.95
N ALA A 10 -51.14 -16.95 17.06
CA ALA A 10 -49.88 -16.19 17.09
C ALA A 10 -48.76 -17.06 16.50
N THR A 11 -48.33 -16.73 15.29
CA THR A 11 -46.99 -17.02 14.78
C THR A 11 -45.98 -16.40 15.74
N ILE A 12 -45.40 -17.21 16.62
CA ILE A 12 -44.15 -16.86 17.29
C ILE A 12 -43.07 -17.00 16.23
N ALA A 13 -42.90 -15.94 15.43
CA ALA A 13 -41.57 -15.60 14.96
C ALA A 13 -40.75 -15.41 16.24
N ALA A 14 -39.92 -16.38 16.58
CA ALA A 14 -38.84 -16.12 17.52
C ALA A 14 -38.02 -15.02 16.83
N ALA A 15 -38.27 -13.78 17.23
CA ALA A 15 -37.31 -12.72 17.11
C ALA A 15 -36.07 -13.21 17.86
N THR A 16 -35.19 -13.92 17.16
CA THR A 16 -33.77 -13.82 17.44
C THR A 16 -33.45 -12.38 17.11
N GLY A 17 -33.68 -11.50 18.09
CA GLY A 17 -33.09 -10.17 18.07
C GLY A 17 -31.64 -10.35 17.68
N ALA A 18 -31.16 -9.49 16.79
CA ALA A 18 -29.73 -9.36 16.58
C ALA A 18 -29.08 -9.40 17.97
N ASP A 19 -28.16 -10.33 18.18
CA ASP A 19 -27.30 -10.26 19.35
C ASP A 19 -26.50 -8.97 19.15
N ASP A 20 -27.06 -7.86 19.64
CA ASP A 20 -26.65 -6.46 19.44
C ASP A 20 -25.38 -6.17 20.26
N ALA A 21 -24.49 -7.17 20.34
CA ALA A 21 -23.39 -7.26 21.29
C ALA A 21 -22.01 -7.11 20.60
N LEU A 22 -21.95 -6.99 19.27
CA LEU A 22 -20.67 -6.89 18.58
C LEU A 22 -19.98 -5.56 18.84
N LYS A 23 -18.76 -5.65 19.36
CA LYS A 23 -17.92 -4.48 19.63
C LYS A 23 -17.32 -3.96 18.31
N PRO A 24 -17.04 -2.64 18.23
CA PRO A 24 -17.37 -1.61 19.22
C PRO A 24 -18.78 -1.01 19.05
N TRP A 25 -19.54 -1.43 18.03
CA TRP A 25 -20.75 -0.72 17.59
C TRP A 25 -21.91 -0.82 18.56
N SER A 26 -22.05 -1.95 19.25
CA SER A 26 -23.08 -2.16 20.28
C SER A 26 -23.08 -1.13 21.40
N ALA A 27 -21.89 -0.63 21.77
CA ALA A 27 -21.72 0.35 22.85
C ALA A 27 -21.73 1.80 22.37
N ASN A 28 -21.69 2.04 21.05
CA ASN A 28 -21.68 3.38 20.46
C ASN A 28 -23.09 3.72 19.99
N THR A 29 -23.95 4.12 20.92
CA THR A 29 -25.35 4.49 20.69
C THR A 29 -25.58 6.00 20.76
N ASP A 30 -26.63 6.47 20.12
CA ASP A 30 -27.08 7.87 20.11
C ASP A 30 -28.61 7.94 20.28
N PRO A 31 -29.18 8.98 20.92
CA PRO A 31 -30.62 9.12 21.06
C PRO A 31 -31.43 9.15 19.75
N THR A 32 -30.78 9.44 18.62
CA THR A 32 -31.39 9.41 17.28
C THR A 32 -31.37 8.05 16.60
N ASP A 33 -30.74 7.04 17.22
CA ASP A 33 -30.65 5.70 16.65
C ASP A 33 -32.03 5.04 16.54
N VAL A 34 -32.35 4.57 15.33
CA VAL A 34 -33.58 3.82 15.04
C VAL A 34 -33.22 2.50 14.39
N GLU A 35 -33.55 1.39 15.07
CA GLU A 35 -33.41 0.05 14.51
C GLU A 35 -34.35 -0.14 13.31
N LYS A 36 -33.82 -0.76 12.26
CA LYS A 36 -34.53 -1.07 11.02
C LYS A 36 -34.25 -2.49 10.56
N SER A 37 -35.20 -3.02 9.78
CA SER A 37 -35.09 -4.34 9.18
C SER A 37 -35.80 -4.36 7.82
N HIS A 38 -35.26 -5.14 6.89
CA HIS A 38 -35.87 -5.44 5.59
C HIS A 38 -35.78 -6.94 5.34
N VAL A 39 -36.87 -7.54 4.87
CA VAL A 39 -36.94 -8.96 4.53
C VAL A 39 -37.29 -9.10 3.06
N GLU A 40 -36.45 -9.84 2.34
CA GLU A 40 -36.65 -10.19 0.93
C GLU A 40 -36.85 -11.71 0.80
N GLU A 41 -37.93 -12.13 0.14
CA GLU A 41 -38.23 -13.54 -0.14
C GLU A 41 -37.95 -13.82 -1.62
N ILE A 42 -37.07 -14.79 -1.88
CA ILE A 42 -36.50 -15.05 -3.19
C ILE A 42 -36.82 -16.48 -3.64
N THR A 43 -37.38 -16.59 -4.85
CA THR A 43 -37.71 -17.86 -5.50
C THR A 43 -37.05 -18.01 -6.88
N ALA A 44 -36.24 -17.04 -7.29
CA ALA A 44 -35.56 -17.01 -8.58
C ALA A 44 -34.03 -17.03 -8.40
N GLY A 45 -33.31 -17.66 -9.33
CA GLY A 45 -31.84 -17.78 -9.28
C GLY A 45 -31.07 -16.49 -9.53
N GLN A 46 -31.79 -15.44 -9.93
CA GLN A 46 -31.30 -14.08 -10.05
C GLN A 46 -32.42 -13.18 -9.52
N HIS A 47 -32.11 -12.32 -8.57
CA HIS A 47 -33.11 -11.41 -7.98
C HIS A 47 -32.47 -10.09 -7.61
N LYS A 48 -33.13 -8.97 -7.94
CA LYS A 48 -32.67 -7.62 -7.58
C LYS A 48 -33.74 -6.93 -6.76
N TYR A 49 -33.31 -6.26 -5.70
CA TYR A 49 -34.18 -5.51 -4.81
C TYR A 49 -33.41 -4.32 -4.23
N THR A 50 -34.15 -3.42 -3.59
CA THR A 50 -33.62 -2.17 -3.08
C THR A 50 -33.98 -1.99 -1.62
N VAL A 51 -33.03 -1.52 -0.82
CA VAL A 51 -33.22 -1.13 0.58
C VAL A 51 -32.82 0.33 0.73
N ILE A 52 -33.64 1.13 1.42
CA ILE A 52 -33.37 2.54 1.65
C ILE A 52 -32.91 2.72 3.09
N GLN A 53 -31.72 3.28 3.26
CA GLN A 53 -31.23 3.75 4.56
C GLN A 53 -31.49 5.26 4.67
N SER A 54 -32.40 5.66 5.54
CA SER A 54 -32.93 7.03 5.61
C SER A 54 -32.21 7.96 6.60
N GLY A 55 -31.21 7.44 7.32
CA GLY A 55 -30.36 8.26 8.21
C GLY A 55 -29.39 9.17 7.45
N THR A 56 -28.54 9.90 8.16
CA THR A 56 -27.54 10.81 7.57
C THR A 56 -26.11 10.30 7.77
N MET A 57 -25.94 9.30 8.63
CA MET A 57 -24.66 8.63 8.90
C MET A 57 -24.74 7.17 8.45
N ASP A 58 -23.62 6.59 8.04
CA ASP A 58 -23.42 5.17 7.76
C ASP A 58 -21.96 4.75 7.99
N GLY A 59 -21.64 3.47 7.84
CA GLY A 59 -20.28 2.98 8.02
C GLY A 59 -19.26 3.56 7.03
N ARG A 60 -19.68 3.87 5.80
CA ARG A 60 -18.84 4.37 4.71
C ARG A 60 -18.54 5.86 4.83
N ASN A 61 -19.52 6.69 5.18
CA ASN A 61 -19.33 8.11 5.42
C ASN A 61 -18.73 8.37 6.82
N CYS A 62 -18.73 7.39 7.73
CA CYS A 62 -17.98 7.47 9.00
C CYS A 62 -16.59 6.83 8.94
N ARG A 63 -16.11 6.40 7.76
CA ARG A 63 -14.84 5.68 7.58
C ARG A 63 -13.86 6.41 6.68
N SER A 64 -12.62 6.54 7.13
CA SER A 64 -11.51 7.05 6.33
C SER A 64 -11.18 6.10 5.18
N PRO A 65 -10.46 6.57 4.14
CA PRO A 65 -9.82 5.67 3.18
C PRO A 65 -8.90 4.65 3.86
N MET A 66 -8.64 3.52 3.18
CA MET A 66 -7.69 2.50 3.61
C MET A 66 -6.26 3.06 3.62
N GLY A 67 -5.59 2.94 4.76
CA GLY A 67 -4.18 3.19 4.95
C GLY A 67 -3.34 1.95 4.70
N CYS A 68 -2.02 2.13 4.71
CA CYS A 68 -1.07 1.06 4.52
C CYS A 68 -1.06 0.09 5.71
N GLY A 69 -1.35 0.56 6.92
CA GLY A 69 -1.18 -0.21 8.15
C GLY A 69 0.28 -0.33 8.58
N MET A 70 1.23 0.36 7.92
CA MET A 70 2.64 0.38 8.27
C MET A 70 3.03 1.67 8.99
N SER A 71 3.71 1.52 10.14
CA SER A 71 4.07 2.61 11.07
C SER A 71 2.98 2.97 12.09
N ARG A 72 2.00 2.07 12.32
CA ARG A 72 0.95 2.22 13.35
C ARG A 72 0.01 3.42 13.13
N GLU A 73 -0.13 3.84 11.89
CA GLU A 73 -1.07 4.86 11.42
C GLU A 73 -2.52 4.36 11.34
N GLY A 74 -2.74 3.03 11.37
CA GLY A 74 -4.06 2.41 11.27
C GLY A 74 -4.34 1.79 9.91
N ALA A 75 -5.23 0.79 9.86
CA ALA A 75 -5.79 0.26 8.61
C ALA A 75 -6.84 1.22 8.03
N PHE A 76 -7.82 1.61 8.83
CA PHE A 76 -8.70 2.76 8.59
C PHE A 76 -9.21 3.28 9.93
N MET A 77 -9.68 4.52 9.95
CA MET A 77 -10.39 5.11 11.09
C MET A 77 -11.88 5.05 10.78
N GLN A 78 -12.68 4.53 11.71
CA GLN A 78 -14.13 4.48 11.58
C GLN A 78 -14.77 4.92 12.89
N THR A 79 -15.58 5.98 12.85
CA THR A 79 -16.22 6.55 14.04
C THR A 79 -17.54 5.84 14.37
N TRP A 80 -18.22 5.30 13.36
CA TRP A 80 -19.50 4.61 13.53
C TRP A 80 -19.80 3.63 12.37
N GLU A 81 -20.76 2.72 12.58
CA GLU A 81 -21.23 1.75 11.61
C GLU A 81 -22.75 1.57 11.75
N SER A 82 -23.48 1.63 10.63
CA SER A 82 -24.94 1.47 10.58
C SER A 82 -25.34 0.00 10.45
N ASN A 83 -24.64 -0.75 9.61
CA ASN A 83 -24.95 -2.15 9.34
C ASN A 83 -24.78 -2.97 10.63
N ARG A 84 -25.71 -3.89 10.91
CA ARG A 84 -25.61 -4.82 12.04
C ARG A 84 -25.43 -6.23 11.53
N SER A 85 -26.37 -6.69 10.70
CA SER A 85 -26.25 -7.99 10.05
C SER A 85 -26.99 -8.06 8.72
N VAL A 86 -26.53 -8.96 7.87
CA VAL A 86 -27.29 -9.46 6.73
C VAL A 86 -27.32 -10.98 6.82
N ARG A 87 -28.51 -11.55 6.93
CA ARG A 87 -28.75 -12.99 7.03
C ARG A 87 -29.33 -13.50 5.73
N MET A 88 -28.64 -14.42 5.07
CA MET A 88 -29.12 -15.15 3.90
C MET A 88 -29.38 -16.60 4.31
N GLU A 89 -30.64 -17.03 4.26
CA GLU A 89 -31.07 -18.34 4.76
C GLU A 89 -31.89 -19.13 3.75
N ASN A 90 -31.67 -20.45 3.73
CA ASN A 90 -32.47 -21.40 2.96
C ASN A 90 -33.71 -21.81 3.77
N VAL A 91 -34.86 -21.28 3.38
CA VAL A 91 -36.17 -21.55 3.99
C VAL A 91 -37.00 -22.53 3.15
N GLY A 92 -36.37 -23.13 2.14
CA GLY A 92 -36.93 -24.12 1.24
C GLY A 92 -36.69 -25.55 1.69
N GLN A 93 -36.77 -26.47 0.73
CA GLN A 93 -36.63 -27.91 0.93
C GLN A 93 -35.51 -28.52 0.06
N THR A 94 -34.83 -27.69 -0.71
CA THR A 94 -33.77 -28.05 -1.66
C THR A 94 -32.49 -27.31 -1.32
N ASP A 95 -31.35 -27.88 -1.65
CA ASP A 95 -30.06 -27.22 -1.48
C ASP A 95 -29.94 -25.96 -2.35
N ILE A 96 -29.38 -24.90 -1.76
CA ILE A 96 -29.03 -23.68 -2.48
C ILE A 96 -27.54 -23.71 -2.80
N VAL A 97 -27.21 -23.83 -4.09
CA VAL A 97 -25.84 -24.01 -4.57
C VAL A 97 -25.24 -22.67 -4.94
N ASN A 98 -24.10 -22.35 -4.33
CA ASN A 98 -23.31 -21.13 -4.55
C ASN A 98 -24.12 -19.82 -4.46
N PRO A 99 -24.95 -19.63 -3.41
CA PRO A 99 -25.68 -18.38 -3.25
C PRO A 99 -24.73 -17.23 -2.93
N TRP A 100 -25.01 -16.06 -3.51
CA TRP A 100 -24.27 -14.84 -3.24
C TRP A 100 -25.17 -13.62 -3.22
N LEU A 101 -24.83 -12.68 -2.33
CA LEU A 101 -25.47 -11.37 -2.25
C LEU A 101 -24.45 -10.28 -2.59
N SER A 102 -24.67 -9.61 -3.72
CA SER A 102 -23.83 -8.52 -4.19
C SER A 102 -24.47 -7.17 -3.91
N ASN A 103 -23.67 -6.19 -3.48
CA ASN A 103 -24.00 -4.76 -3.52
C ASN A 103 -23.30 -4.02 -4.67
N GLY A 104 -22.77 -4.78 -5.65
CA GLY A 104 -21.99 -4.29 -6.77
C GLY A 104 -20.52 -3.97 -6.46
N ARG A 105 -20.11 -3.95 -5.19
CA ARG A 105 -18.74 -3.59 -4.74
C ARG A 105 -17.95 -4.74 -4.14
N ASN A 106 -18.59 -5.88 -3.94
CA ASN A 106 -18.04 -7.05 -3.24
C ASN A 106 -17.96 -8.32 -4.09
N ASN A 107 -17.95 -8.21 -5.42
CA ASN A 107 -17.84 -9.38 -6.32
C ASN A 107 -16.40 -9.91 -6.35
N PHE A 108 -16.05 -10.67 -5.31
CA PHE A 108 -14.71 -11.20 -5.10
C PHE A 108 -14.72 -12.71 -4.81
N ARG A 109 -15.70 -13.44 -5.36
CA ARG A 109 -15.85 -14.88 -5.06
C ARG A 109 -14.76 -15.74 -5.67
N SER A 110 -14.10 -15.26 -6.72
CA SER A 110 -13.04 -15.95 -7.43
C SER A 110 -12.04 -14.93 -7.99
N VAL A 111 -10.88 -15.40 -8.43
CA VAL A 111 -9.89 -14.53 -9.08
C VAL A 111 -10.45 -13.88 -10.36
N ASP A 112 -11.28 -14.60 -11.11
CA ASP A 112 -11.99 -14.06 -12.28
C ASP A 112 -12.85 -12.85 -11.91
N GLU A 113 -13.65 -12.97 -10.84
CA GLU A 113 -14.51 -11.88 -10.39
C GLU A 113 -13.70 -10.68 -9.89
N ILE A 114 -12.64 -10.92 -9.11
CA ILE A 114 -11.72 -9.87 -8.61
C ILE A 114 -11.06 -9.09 -9.76
N VAL A 115 -10.71 -9.76 -10.86
CA VAL A 115 -10.18 -9.06 -12.03
C VAL A 115 -11.28 -8.26 -12.73
N SER A 116 -12.44 -8.87 -12.96
CA SER A 116 -13.55 -8.24 -13.68
C SER A 116 -14.15 -7.02 -12.95
N SER A 117 -13.99 -6.92 -11.63
CA SER A 117 -14.45 -5.76 -10.86
C SER A 117 -13.63 -4.49 -11.09
N ALA A 118 -12.37 -4.64 -11.50
CA ALA A 118 -11.47 -3.51 -11.78
C ALA A 118 -11.22 -3.30 -13.28
N VAL A 119 -11.20 -4.38 -14.06
CA VAL A 119 -10.75 -4.41 -15.45
C VAL A 119 -11.92 -4.53 -16.42
N THR A 120 -11.89 -3.72 -17.48
CA THR A 120 -12.81 -3.83 -18.63
C THR A 120 -12.03 -4.17 -19.91
N PRO A 121 -12.66 -4.80 -20.93
CA PRO A 121 -11.97 -5.24 -22.15
C PRO A 121 -11.29 -4.13 -22.96
N ASP A 122 -11.75 -2.89 -22.83
CA ASP A 122 -11.23 -1.69 -23.52
C ASP A 122 -10.01 -1.06 -22.83
N MET A 123 -9.66 -1.50 -21.63
CA MET A 123 -8.47 -1.00 -20.94
C MET A 123 -7.18 -1.39 -21.64
N THR A 124 -6.27 -0.44 -21.75
CA THR A 124 -4.85 -0.68 -22.00
C THR A 124 -4.22 -1.51 -20.88
N ASP A 125 -3.09 -2.14 -21.17
CA ASP A 125 -2.38 -2.95 -20.16
C ASP A 125 -1.87 -2.10 -18.98
N ALA A 126 -1.52 -0.84 -19.22
CA ALA A 126 -1.20 0.14 -18.18
C ALA A 126 -2.40 0.40 -17.25
N GLU A 127 -3.59 0.63 -17.82
CA GLU A 127 -4.83 0.83 -17.06
C GLU A 127 -5.22 -0.41 -16.26
N LYS A 128 -5.09 -1.62 -16.83
CA LYS A 128 -5.33 -2.88 -16.10
C LYS A 128 -4.40 -2.99 -14.91
N ALA A 129 -3.11 -2.72 -15.11
CA ALA A 129 -2.11 -2.82 -14.05
C ALA A 129 -2.43 -1.87 -12.89
N PHE A 130 -2.72 -0.61 -13.21
CA PHE A 130 -3.07 0.41 -12.22
C PHE A 130 -4.41 0.11 -11.52
N ALA A 131 -5.45 -0.29 -12.27
CA ALA A 131 -6.77 -0.57 -11.73
C ALA A 131 -6.74 -1.69 -10.68
N LEU A 132 -6.02 -2.78 -10.97
CA LEU A 132 -5.86 -3.91 -10.06
C LEU A 132 -5.06 -3.53 -8.81
N TRP A 133 -3.95 -2.81 -8.98
CA TRP A 133 -3.18 -2.29 -7.85
C TRP A 133 -4.01 -1.34 -6.97
N PHE A 134 -4.73 -0.39 -7.57
CA PHE A 134 -5.54 0.57 -6.84
C PHE A 134 -6.77 -0.08 -6.17
N GLN A 135 -7.27 -1.18 -6.71
CA GLN A 135 -8.22 -2.03 -6.01
C GLN A 135 -7.56 -2.66 -4.79
N GLU A 136 -6.44 -3.37 -4.94
CA GLU A 136 -5.79 -4.10 -3.84
C GLU A 136 -5.54 -3.21 -2.62
N ILE A 137 -4.93 -2.04 -2.80
CA ILE A 137 -4.60 -1.13 -1.69
C ILE A 137 -5.82 -0.52 -0.97
N ARG A 138 -7.02 -0.65 -1.53
CA ARG A 138 -8.27 -0.16 -0.93
C ARG A 138 -9.03 -1.22 -0.15
N TYR A 139 -8.67 -2.49 -0.28
CA TYR A 139 -9.36 -3.62 0.37
C TYR A 139 -8.51 -4.34 1.42
N ARG A 140 -7.20 -4.07 1.47
CA ARG A 140 -6.28 -4.72 2.40
C ARG A 140 -5.30 -3.73 3.02
N HIS A 141 -4.70 -4.13 4.14
CA HIS A 141 -3.62 -3.41 4.81
C HIS A 141 -2.49 -4.36 5.23
N HIS A 142 -1.36 -3.79 5.65
CA HIS A 142 -0.21 -4.54 6.14
C HIS A 142 -0.43 -5.06 7.56
N SER A 143 -0.49 -6.39 7.71
CA SER A 143 -0.45 -7.06 9.01
C SER A 143 0.07 -8.50 8.86
N PRO A 144 0.89 -8.99 9.80
CA PRO A 144 1.37 -10.37 9.76
C PRO A 144 0.26 -11.37 10.07
N GLY A 145 0.38 -12.58 9.52
CA GLY A 145 -0.50 -13.71 9.79
C GLY A 145 0.02 -15.01 9.18
N ASP A 146 -0.86 -15.93 8.83
CA ASP A 146 -0.49 -17.24 8.27
C ASP A 146 -0.23 -17.15 6.75
N ASN A 147 1.05 -17.20 6.36
CA ASN A 147 1.45 -17.10 4.95
C ASN A 147 0.92 -18.23 4.06
N SER A 148 0.42 -19.35 4.61
CA SER A 148 -0.22 -20.40 3.79
C SER A 148 -1.58 -19.97 3.21
N GLU A 149 -2.17 -18.94 3.81
CA GLU A 149 -3.50 -18.42 3.48
C GLU A 149 -3.43 -17.03 2.85
N LEU A 150 -2.51 -16.19 3.33
CA LEU A 150 -2.47 -14.77 2.96
C LEU A 150 -1.95 -14.48 1.54
N GLY A 151 -1.40 -15.47 0.84
CA GLY A 151 -1.00 -15.37 -0.58
C GLY A 151 -2.12 -15.68 -1.58
N ASP A 152 -3.36 -15.85 -1.11
CA ASP A 152 -4.55 -16.13 -1.90
C ASP A 152 -5.45 -14.89 -1.97
N PRO A 153 -5.62 -14.26 -3.14
CA PRO A 153 -6.38 -13.02 -3.25
C PRO A 153 -7.84 -13.18 -2.84
N VAL A 154 -8.47 -14.34 -3.05
CA VAL A 154 -9.88 -14.56 -2.65
C VAL A 154 -10.00 -14.57 -1.13
N LYS A 155 -9.07 -15.20 -0.43
CA LYS A 155 -9.05 -15.23 1.04
C LYS A 155 -8.66 -13.88 1.63
N VAL A 156 -7.69 -13.18 1.04
CA VAL A 156 -7.31 -11.84 1.48
C VAL A 156 -8.51 -10.89 1.41
N PHE A 157 -9.27 -10.92 0.31
CA PHE A 157 -10.40 -10.01 0.13
C PHE A 157 -11.61 -10.39 0.98
N ASN A 158 -11.91 -11.68 1.20
CA ASN A 158 -13.14 -12.10 1.88
C ASN A 158 -12.97 -12.48 3.35
N VAL A 159 -11.81 -13.01 3.75
CA VAL A 159 -11.60 -13.62 5.07
C VAL A 159 -10.72 -12.75 5.96
N TYR A 160 -9.56 -12.30 5.45
CA TYR A 160 -8.53 -11.68 6.28
C TYR A 160 -8.53 -10.15 6.24
N GLY A 161 -8.61 -9.53 5.07
CA GLY A 161 -8.50 -8.07 4.91
C GLY A 161 -7.09 -7.52 5.16
N TYR A 162 -6.08 -8.38 5.26
CA TYR A 162 -4.68 -8.01 5.45
C TYR A 162 -3.73 -9.07 4.92
N ASN A 163 -2.50 -8.66 4.63
CA ASN A 163 -1.37 -9.53 4.36
C ASN A 163 -0.05 -8.76 4.59
N THR A 164 1.09 -9.35 4.24
CA THR A 164 2.43 -8.70 4.28
C THR A 164 3.00 -8.58 2.88
N CYS A 165 4.03 -7.75 2.67
CA CYS A 165 4.65 -7.48 1.35
C CYS A 165 4.86 -8.73 0.47
N GLY A 166 5.40 -9.82 1.03
CA GLY A 166 5.61 -11.06 0.28
C GLY A 166 4.31 -11.62 -0.29
N ASN A 167 3.25 -11.65 0.52
CA ASN A 167 1.94 -12.18 0.15
C ASN A 167 1.13 -11.23 -0.74
N ASP A 168 1.19 -9.92 -0.48
CA ASP A 168 0.65 -8.85 -1.35
C ASP A 168 1.23 -8.97 -2.75
N SER A 169 2.56 -9.06 -2.85
CA SER A 169 3.22 -9.20 -4.15
C SER A 169 2.83 -10.49 -4.90
N ILE A 170 2.42 -11.54 -4.21
CA ILE A 170 1.88 -12.77 -4.80
C ILE A 170 0.45 -12.55 -5.30
N CYS A 171 -0.40 -11.91 -4.48
CA CYS A 171 -1.79 -11.60 -4.83
C CYS A 171 -1.85 -10.70 -6.07
N LEU A 172 -1.15 -9.57 -6.05
CA LEU A 172 -1.13 -8.63 -7.17
C LEU A 172 -0.61 -9.26 -8.47
N ALA A 173 0.47 -10.04 -8.36
CA ALA A 173 1.02 -10.80 -9.50
C ALA A 173 0.02 -11.80 -10.08
N THR A 174 -0.76 -12.46 -9.22
CA THR A 174 -1.81 -13.39 -9.63
C THR A 174 -2.91 -12.69 -10.41
N LEU A 175 -3.36 -11.52 -9.92
CA LEU A 175 -4.40 -10.71 -10.57
C LEU A 175 -3.92 -10.19 -11.93
N TRP A 176 -2.70 -9.67 -12.03
CA TRP A 176 -2.13 -9.19 -13.29
C TRP A 176 -1.96 -10.31 -14.31
N LYS A 177 -1.46 -11.49 -13.92
CA LYS A 177 -1.36 -12.64 -14.83
C LYS A 177 -2.72 -13.08 -15.32
N LYS A 178 -3.73 -13.09 -14.44
CA LYS A 178 -5.11 -13.38 -14.81
C LYS A 178 -5.67 -12.34 -15.79
N ALA A 179 -5.26 -11.08 -15.68
CA ALA A 179 -5.58 -10.02 -16.63
C ALA A 179 -4.74 -10.03 -17.93
N GLY A 180 -3.85 -11.02 -18.10
CA GLY A 180 -3.05 -11.21 -19.32
C GLY A 180 -1.68 -10.51 -19.33
N LEU A 181 -1.26 -9.92 -18.22
CA LEU A 181 0.02 -9.23 -18.11
C LEU A 181 1.16 -10.20 -17.75
N LYS A 182 2.38 -9.93 -18.24
CA LYS A 182 3.58 -10.59 -17.73
C LYS A 182 4.01 -9.92 -16.44
N VAL A 183 4.51 -10.74 -15.50
CA VAL A 183 4.89 -10.27 -14.16
C VAL A 183 6.26 -10.80 -13.80
N ALA A 184 7.04 -9.98 -13.10
CA ALA A 184 8.30 -10.37 -12.48
C ALA A 184 8.38 -9.80 -11.06
N PRO A 185 9.13 -10.44 -10.15
CA PRO A 185 9.40 -9.86 -8.84
C PRO A 185 10.35 -8.66 -8.94
N VAL A 186 10.34 -7.81 -7.92
CA VAL A 186 11.36 -6.78 -7.70
C VAL A 186 12.37 -7.30 -6.66
N ARG A 187 13.64 -6.97 -6.82
CA ARG A 187 14.78 -7.27 -5.95
C ARG A 187 15.00 -6.10 -4.98
N ALA A 188 14.33 -6.16 -3.84
CA ALA A 188 14.49 -5.20 -2.75
C ALA A 188 14.92 -5.93 -1.47
N LEU A 189 15.76 -5.31 -0.62
CA LEU A 189 16.15 -5.91 0.66
C LEU A 189 15.15 -5.55 1.76
N GLY A 190 14.63 -6.56 2.47
CA GLY A 190 13.64 -6.40 3.53
C GLY A 190 12.23 -6.10 3.03
N HIS A 191 12.02 -6.13 1.71
CA HIS A 191 10.74 -5.80 1.08
C HIS A 191 10.48 -6.68 -0.14
N CYS A 192 9.22 -6.97 -0.47
CA CYS A 192 8.84 -7.88 -1.55
C CYS A 192 7.73 -7.26 -2.38
N ILE A 193 7.99 -7.05 -3.67
CA ILE A 193 7.06 -6.39 -4.61
C ILE A 193 7.09 -7.12 -5.96
N SER A 194 6.12 -6.83 -6.82
CA SER A 194 6.05 -7.29 -8.20
C SER A 194 5.91 -6.11 -9.17
N GLN A 195 6.31 -6.33 -10.41
CA GLN A 195 6.18 -5.37 -11.52
C GLN A 195 5.52 -6.03 -12.72
N ALA A 196 4.74 -5.25 -13.47
CA ALA A 196 4.04 -5.70 -14.68
C ALA A 196 4.79 -5.22 -15.93
N PHE A 197 4.77 -6.02 -17.00
CA PHE A 197 5.35 -5.64 -18.29
C PHE A 197 4.25 -5.20 -19.26
N TYR A 198 4.38 -3.99 -19.79
CA TYR A 198 3.56 -3.45 -20.87
C TYR A 198 4.37 -2.36 -21.60
N ASP A 199 3.92 -1.94 -22.79
CA ASP A 199 4.59 -0.91 -23.60
C ASP A 199 6.10 -1.11 -23.78
N GLY A 200 6.53 -2.38 -23.85
CA GLY A 200 7.92 -2.77 -24.07
C GLY A 200 8.86 -2.65 -22.87
N ARG A 201 8.36 -2.38 -21.65
CA ARG A 201 9.18 -2.25 -20.44
C ARG A 201 8.49 -2.73 -19.17
N TRP A 202 9.24 -2.79 -18.07
CA TRP A 202 8.72 -3.13 -16.74
C TRP A 202 8.25 -1.89 -15.98
N HIS A 203 7.17 -2.06 -15.23
CA HIS A 203 6.51 -1.01 -14.46
C HIS A 203 6.18 -1.50 -13.04
N PHE A 204 6.66 -0.74 -12.07
CA PHE A 204 6.65 -1.05 -10.65
C PHE A 204 5.38 -0.54 -9.97
N TYR A 205 4.68 -1.40 -9.22
CA TYR A 205 3.58 -1.00 -8.35
C TYR A 205 3.75 -1.64 -6.97
N ASP A 206 3.96 -0.82 -5.95
CA ASP A 206 4.08 -1.31 -4.57
C ASP A 206 2.69 -1.41 -3.97
N GLY A 207 2.13 -2.62 -3.98
CA GLY A 207 0.89 -2.93 -3.28
C GLY A 207 1.06 -2.57 -1.81
N ASP A 208 2.05 -3.16 -1.15
CA ASP A 208 2.27 -3.05 0.30
C ASP A 208 2.52 -1.62 0.82
N LEU A 209 3.44 -0.84 0.23
CA LEU A 209 3.69 0.55 0.63
C LEU A 209 2.65 1.53 0.05
N HIS A 210 1.64 1.05 -0.70
CA HIS A 210 0.65 1.88 -1.38
C HIS A 210 1.36 3.00 -2.16
N CYS A 211 2.23 2.67 -3.12
CA CYS A 211 2.82 3.69 -3.98
C CYS A 211 3.10 3.24 -5.43
N VAL A 212 3.08 4.26 -6.29
CA VAL A 212 3.55 4.22 -7.69
C VAL A 212 4.50 5.39 -7.88
N TYR A 213 5.63 5.14 -8.53
CA TYR A 213 6.63 6.17 -8.83
C TYR A 213 6.56 6.47 -10.32
N LEU A 214 6.52 7.76 -10.69
CA LEU A 214 6.47 8.18 -12.09
C LEU A 214 7.86 8.60 -12.56
N LEU A 215 8.16 8.40 -13.84
CA LEU A 215 9.28 9.04 -14.52
C LEU A 215 9.05 10.56 -14.61
N ARG A 216 10.06 11.29 -15.12
CA ARG A 216 10.05 12.76 -15.18
C ARG A 216 8.94 13.32 -16.09
N ASP A 217 8.41 12.50 -17.00
CA ASP A 217 7.23 12.83 -17.81
C ASP A 217 5.92 12.93 -17.01
N ASN A 218 5.94 12.49 -15.74
CA ASN A 218 4.78 12.38 -14.85
C ASN A 218 3.61 11.59 -15.47
N GLU A 219 3.93 10.58 -16.27
CA GLU A 219 2.95 9.71 -16.93
C GLU A 219 3.38 8.24 -16.85
N THR A 220 4.62 7.97 -17.19
CA THR A 220 5.13 6.60 -17.24
C THR A 220 5.44 6.13 -15.82
N VAL A 221 4.84 5.02 -15.40
CA VAL A 221 5.21 4.35 -14.14
C VAL A 221 6.64 3.82 -14.28
N ALA A 222 7.51 4.16 -13.35
CA ALA A 222 8.91 3.73 -13.33
C ALA A 222 9.00 2.21 -13.13
N GLY A 223 10.03 1.57 -13.69
CA GLY A 223 10.41 0.19 -13.37
C GLY A 223 11.46 0.14 -12.25
N GLU A 224 11.82 -1.06 -11.82
CA GLU A 224 12.88 -1.30 -10.82
C GLU A 224 14.20 -0.59 -11.18
N GLN A 225 14.68 -0.76 -12.41
CA GLN A 225 15.97 -0.20 -12.84
C GLN A 225 15.94 1.34 -12.87
N ASP A 226 14.79 1.95 -13.13
CA ASP A 226 14.64 3.41 -13.11
C ASP A 226 14.80 3.94 -11.67
N ILE A 227 14.15 3.30 -10.70
CA ILE A 227 14.17 3.74 -9.29
C ILE A 227 15.49 3.42 -8.59
N VAL A 228 16.18 2.33 -8.97
CA VAL A 228 17.55 2.02 -8.49
C VAL A 228 18.56 3.00 -9.07
N ARG A 229 18.38 3.38 -10.34
CA ARG A 229 19.24 4.38 -10.97
C ARG A 229 19.04 5.75 -10.34
N ASP A 230 17.78 6.20 -10.18
CA ASP A 230 17.42 7.53 -9.69
C ASP A 230 16.47 7.47 -8.48
N HIS A 231 17.05 7.41 -7.28
CA HIS A 231 16.32 7.45 -6.02
C HIS A 231 15.46 8.71 -5.83
N ASP A 232 15.71 9.80 -6.55
CA ASP A 232 14.87 11.00 -6.46
C ASP A 232 13.44 10.75 -6.95
N LEU A 233 13.21 9.77 -7.83
CA LEU A 233 11.87 9.36 -8.24
C LEU A 233 11.03 8.84 -7.05
N ILE A 234 11.68 8.22 -6.07
CA ILE A 234 11.07 7.80 -4.81
C ILE A 234 11.01 8.98 -3.83
N LYS A 235 12.11 9.70 -3.63
CA LYS A 235 12.21 10.81 -2.66
C LYS A 235 11.19 11.93 -2.95
N ARG A 236 10.80 12.12 -4.22
CA ARG A 236 9.79 13.11 -4.65
C ARG A 236 8.34 12.68 -4.46
N THR A 237 8.09 11.42 -4.12
CA THR A 237 6.76 10.81 -4.12
C THR A 237 6.33 10.42 -2.72
N HIS A 238 5.08 10.72 -2.35
CA HIS A 238 4.53 10.25 -1.08
C HIS A 238 4.38 8.72 -1.09
N SER A 239 4.91 8.07 -0.04
CA SER A 239 4.90 6.61 0.11
C SER A 239 4.27 6.22 1.46
N GLN A 240 3.88 4.94 1.61
CA GLN A 240 3.28 4.35 2.82
C GLN A 240 1.82 4.78 3.08
N GLY A 241 1.05 5.02 2.01
CA GLY A 241 -0.40 5.22 2.08
C GLY A 241 -0.89 6.57 2.63
N ILE A 242 -2.18 6.81 2.47
CA ILE A 242 -2.83 8.12 2.68
C ILE A 242 -2.93 8.55 4.15
N LEU A 243 -2.97 7.61 5.10
CA LEU A 243 -3.10 7.91 6.53
C LEU A 243 -1.77 8.37 7.17
N LEU A 244 -0.65 8.20 6.47
CA LEU A 244 0.65 8.58 6.99
C LEU A 244 1.00 10.05 6.68
N SER A 245 1.55 10.74 7.67
CA SER A 245 2.05 12.11 7.49
C SER A 245 3.27 12.17 6.59
N GLU A 246 3.33 13.19 5.73
CA GLU A 246 4.49 13.49 4.90
C GLU A 246 5.73 13.82 5.73
N ALA A 247 6.88 13.26 5.33
CA ALA A 247 8.18 13.56 5.91
C ALA A 247 9.31 13.20 4.93
N SER A 248 10.27 14.10 4.75
CA SER A 248 11.36 13.95 3.76
C SER A 248 12.24 12.71 4.00
N TRP A 249 12.54 12.37 5.25
CA TRP A 249 13.36 11.19 5.59
C TRP A 249 12.67 9.86 5.25
N ARG A 250 11.34 9.83 5.07
CA ARG A 250 10.62 8.61 4.69
C ARG A 250 10.89 8.22 3.25
N GLY A 251 10.90 9.19 2.34
CA GLY A 251 11.26 8.96 0.93
C GLY A 251 12.67 8.40 0.80
N GLN A 252 13.63 8.94 1.55
CA GLN A 252 15.01 8.42 1.57
C GLN A 252 15.09 6.99 2.13
N ASN A 253 14.33 6.71 3.20
CA ASN A 253 14.27 5.37 3.80
C ASN A 253 13.61 4.32 2.90
N ALA A 254 12.64 4.71 2.08
CA ALA A 254 11.99 3.86 1.09
C ALA A 254 12.93 3.61 -0.10
N ALA A 255 13.61 4.65 -0.58
CA ALA A 255 14.56 4.53 -1.69
C ALA A 255 15.70 3.54 -1.37
N ALA A 256 16.18 3.54 -0.12
CA ALA A 256 17.23 2.64 0.33
C ALA A 256 16.89 1.14 0.27
N LEU A 257 15.64 0.75 0.00
CA LEU A 257 15.28 -0.66 -0.17
C LEU A 257 15.74 -1.24 -1.52
N TYR A 258 16.03 -0.38 -2.50
CA TYR A 258 16.26 -0.74 -3.90
C TYR A 258 17.71 -0.47 -4.32
N SER A 259 18.45 -1.53 -4.67
CA SER A 259 19.86 -1.42 -5.05
C SER A 259 20.30 -2.44 -6.12
N TYR A 260 19.37 -3.17 -6.74
CA TYR A 260 19.69 -4.21 -7.72
C TYR A 260 19.74 -3.63 -9.14
N GLU A 261 20.92 -3.64 -9.76
CA GLU A 261 21.15 -3.07 -11.10
C GLU A 261 21.06 -4.11 -12.24
N GLY A 262 20.84 -5.38 -11.91
CA GLY A 262 20.76 -6.46 -12.89
C GLY A 262 19.47 -6.47 -13.71
N GLU A 263 19.40 -7.40 -14.67
CA GLU A 263 18.22 -7.60 -15.51
C GLU A 263 17.01 -8.10 -14.71
N VAL A 264 15.81 -7.70 -15.13
CA VAL A 264 14.57 -8.21 -14.57
C VAL A 264 14.33 -9.63 -15.08
N THR A 265 14.34 -10.60 -14.18
CA THR A 265 14.02 -12.01 -14.50
C THR A 265 12.92 -12.58 -13.61
N GLY A 266 12.52 -13.82 -13.87
CA GLY A 266 11.64 -14.61 -13.02
C GLY A 266 10.15 -14.33 -13.22
N ASP A 267 9.35 -14.97 -12.37
CA ASP A 267 7.88 -14.97 -12.41
C ASP A 267 7.36 -15.05 -10.96
N ARG A 268 6.12 -14.59 -10.75
CA ARG A 268 5.42 -14.67 -9.46
C ARG A 268 3.93 -14.91 -9.70
N SER A 269 3.35 -15.79 -8.89
CA SER A 269 1.90 -16.04 -8.82
C SER A 269 1.56 -16.86 -7.59
N GLY A 270 0.28 -16.86 -7.23
CA GLY A 270 -0.31 -17.61 -6.14
C GLY A 270 -1.45 -18.50 -6.63
N LYS A 271 -2.41 -18.77 -5.73
CA LYS A 271 -3.57 -19.62 -6.00
C LYS A 271 -4.59 -18.91 -6.90
N THR A 272 -5.22 -19.66 -7.80
CA THR A 272 -6.25 -19.15 -8.72
C THR A 272 -7.55 -19.95 -8.69
N ASP A 273 -7.55 -21.08 -8.00
CA ASP A 273 -8.60 -22.08 -7.95
C ASP A 273 -9.53 -21.92 -6.74
N THR A 274 -9.17 -21.08 -5.77
CA THR A 274 -10.01 -20.78 -4.61
C THR A 274 -11.28 -20.06 -5.02
N THR A 275 -12.42 -20.50 -4.48
CA THR A 275 -13.71 -19.84 -4.61
C THR A 275 -14.39 -19.64 -3.26
N MET A 276 -15.33 -18.69 -3.19
CA MET A 276 -16.25 -18.51 -2.06
C MET A 276 -17.51 -19.38 -2.20
N ASP A 277 -17.43 -20.45 -2.98
CA ASP A 277 -18.55 -21.36 -3.23
C ASP A 277 -18.96 -22.12 -1.97
N MET A 278 -20.26 -22.27 -1.78
CA MET A 278 -20.83 -23.02 -0.67
C MET A 278 -22.24 -23.49 -1.00
N VAL A 279 -22.71 -24.51 -0.27
CA VAL A 279 -24.11 -24.94 -0.33
C VAL A 279 -24.80 -24.52 0.96
N LEU A 280 -25.99 -23.93 0.85
CA LEU A 280 -26.89 -23.76 1.98
C LEU A 280 -27.97 -24.84 1.91
N ARG A 281 -27.86 -25.83 2.79
CA ARG A 281 -28.86 -26.89 3.00
C ARG A 281 -30.15 -26.32 3.60
N PRO A 282 -31.29 -27.01 3.50
CA PRO A 282 -32.52 -26.58 4.18
C PRO A 282 -32.29 -26.31 5.67
N GLY A 283 -32.65 -25.12 6.13
CA GLY A 283 -32.41 -24.68 7.51
C GLY A 283 -31.01 -24.10 7.78
N GLU A 284 -30.19 -23.90 6.75
CA GLU A 284 -28.91 -23.19 6.88
C GLU A 284 -29.00 -21.69 6.59
N ALA A 285 -28.10 -20.94 7.23
CA ALA A 285 -27.96 -19.52 7.00
C ALA A 285 -26.50 -19.07 7.07
N LEU A 286 -26.12 -18.18 6.16
CA LEU A 286 -24.90 -17.37 6.27
C LEU A 286 -25.28 -15.97 6.76
N VAL A 287 -24.59 -15.49 7.80
CA VAL A 287 -24.82 -14.19 8.41
C VAL A 287 -23.53 -13.37 8.36
N TRP A 288 -23.54 -12.32 7.54
CA TRP A 288 -22.52 -11.27 7.60
C TRP A 288 -22.86 -10.35 8.77
N ARG A 289 -21.88 -10.05 9.63
CA ARG A 289 -22.07 -9.12 10.76
C ARG A 289 -20.95 -8.09 10.80
N TRP A 290 -21.31 -6.86 11.19
CA TRP A 290 -20.36 -5.78 11.32
C TRP A 290 -19.92 -5.66 12.78
N GLY A 291 -18.60 -5.80 13.02
CA GLY A 291 -18.02 -5.80 14.36
C GLY A 291 -17.48 -7.16 14.80
N GLN A 292 -17.20 -7.27 16.10
CA GLN A 292 -16.34 -8.31 16.66
C GLN A 292 -16.94 -8.94 17.91
N THR A 293 -16.69 -10.23 18.09
CA THR A 293 -16.93 -10.89 19.36
C THR A 293 -15.95 -10.41 20.44
N ASP A 294 -16.35 -10.52 21.71
CA ASP A 294 -15.45 -10.37 22.85
C ASP A 294 -15.51 -11.64 23.72
N PRO A 295 -14.43 -12.45 23.78
CA PRO A 295 -13.10 -12.21 23.18
C PRO A 295 -13.09 -12.29 21.63
N LEU A 296 -12.11 -11.64 21.02
CA LEU A 296 -11.89 -11.64 19.57
C LEU A 296 -11.58 -13.05 19.05
N LYS A 297 -12.34 -13.51 18.06
CA LYS A 297 -12.12 -14.79 17.36
C LYS A 297 -11.52 -14.55 15.98
N TYR A 298 -10.37 -15.16 15.70
CA TYR A 298 -9.64 -15.00 14.44
C TYR A 298 -8.65 -16.15 14.22
N HIS A 299 -8.21 -16.33 12.98
CA HIS A 299 -7.11 -17.22 12.60
C HIS A 299 -5.84 -16.41 12.28
N GLY A 300 -4.69 -16.91 12.72
CA GLY A 300 -3.41 -16.25 12.56
C GLY A 300 -2.22 -17.18 12.80
N LYS A 301 -1.07 -16.58 13.09
CA LYS A 301 0.20 -17.29 13.26
C LYS A 301 0.61 -17.34 14.74
N LEU A 302 1.25 -18.45 15.14
CA LEU A 302 1.75 -18.61 16.51
C LEU A 302 2.66 -17.45 16.93
N TYR A 303 2.42 -16.91 18.12
CA TYR A 303 3.11 -15.74 18.70
C TYR A 303 2.95 -14.42 17.92
N VAL A 304 2.00 -14.36 17.00
CA VAL A 304 1.69 -13.16 16.21
C VAL A 304 0.24 -12.75 16.48
N SER A 305 0.05 -11.53 16.95
CA SER A 305 -1.28 -10.92 17.03
C SER A 305 -1.50 -9.97 15.84
N PRO A 306 -2.74 -9.85 15.33
CA PRO A 306 -3.08 -8.86 14.33
C PRO A 306 -2.72 -7.46 14.80
N ALA A 307 -2.12 -6.66 13.91
CA ALA A 307 -1.70 -5.30 14.25
C ALA A 307 -2.90 -4.39 14.57
N TYR A 308 -4.03 -4.61 13.88
CA TYR A 308 -5.25 -3.84 14.01
C TYR A 308 -6.41 -4.77 14.33
N LYS A 309 -6.71 -4.94 15.61
CA LYS A 309 -7.77 -5.84 16.04
C LYS A 309 -9.13 -5.38 15.52
N ASN A 310 -9.40 -4.07 15.51
CA ASN A 310 -10.68 -3.42 15.16
C ASN A 310 -11.14 -3.60 13.70
N VAL A 311 -10.33 -4.24 12.85
CA VAL A 311 -10.68 -4.51 11.44
C VAL A 311 -10.85 -6.00 11.13
N ILE A 312 -10.97 -6.84 12.16
CA ILE A 312 -11.32 -8.26 12.03
C ILE A 312 -12.78 -8.44 12.38
N TYR A 313 -13.62 -8.85 11.43
CA TYR A 313 -15.05 -8.99 11.66
C TYR A 313 -15.47 -10.45 11.79
N SER A 314 -16.60 -10.67 12.46
CA SER A 314 -17.11 -12.01 12.77
C SER A 314 -18.44 -12.27 12.05
N GLY A 315 -18.49 -13.28 11.20
CA GLY A 315 -19.75 -13.82 10.64
C GLY A 315 -20.30 -15.00 11.45
N ILE A 316 -21.46 -15.51 11.04
CA ILE A 316 -21.99 -16.81 11.52
C ILE A 316 -22.39 -17.65 10.31
N TRP A 317 -22.06 -18.94 10.33
CA TRP A 317 -22.74 -19.94 9.52
C TRP A 317 -23.53 -20.90 10.42
N GLU A 318 -24.84 -20.98 10.21
CA GLU A 318 -25.78 -21.72 11.04
C GLU A 318 -26.40 -22.88 10.29
N TYR A 319 -26.66 -23.97 11.01
CA TYR A 319 -27.51 -25.06 10.55
C TYR A 319 -28.54 -25.45 11.61
N ARG A 320 -29.82 -25.35 11.26
CA ARG A 320 -30.98 -25.65 12.10
C ARG A 320 -31.90 -26.66 11.36
N PRO A 321 -31.55 -27.97 11.34
CA PRO A 321 -32.37 -28.96 10.66
C PRO A 321 -33.78 -29.06 11.25
N ASP A 322 -34.78 -29.22 10.38
CA ASP A 322 -36.16 -29.49 10.79
C ASP A 322 -36.37 -30.99 10.94
N PHE A 323 -36.46 -31.45 12.20
CA PHE A 323 -36.70 -32.85 12.53
C PHE A 323 -38.17 -33.27 12.44
N SER A 324 -39.10 -32.37 12.08
CA SER A 324 -40.50 -32.74 11.83
C SER A 324 -40.74 -33.34 10.45
N GLN A 325 -39.77 -33.18 9.54
CA GLN A 325 -39.75 -33.70 8.18
C GLN A 325 -38.64 -34.75 8.02
N GLU A 326 -38.56 -35.46 6.90
CA GLU A 326 -37.47 -36.41 6.63
C GLU A 326 -36.29 -35.78 5.87
N ASN A 327 -36.41 -34.52 5.43
CA ASN A 327 -35.40 -33.81 4.63
C ASN A 327 -34.05 -33.62 5.35
N TRP A 328 -34.03 -33.56 6.70
CA TRP A 328 -32.79 -33.43 7.48
C TRP A 328 -31.79 -34.55 7.21
N ARG A 329 -32.24 -35.73 6.75
CA ARG A 329 -31.36 -36.84 6.37
C ARG A 329 -30.46 -36.49 5.20
N GLN A 330 -30.94 -35.70 4.24
CA GLN A 330 -30.14 -35.27 3.09
C GLN A 330 -28.99 -34.35 3.53
N GLY A 331 -29.20 -33.58 4.60
CA GLY A 331 -28.15 -32.75 5.18
C GLY A 331 -27.15 -33.52 6.03
N ALA A 332 -27.38 -34.80 6.34
CA ALA A 332 -26.45 -35.64 7.10
C ALA A 332 -25.56 -36.46 6.15
N THR A 333 -24.28 -36.57 6.48
CA THR A 333 -23.30 -37.40 5.76
C THR A 333 -23.51 -38.88 6.05
N SER A 334 -23.95 -39.23 7.26
CA SER A 334 -24.35 -40.59 7.64
C SER A 334 -25.49 -40.55 8.64
N VAL A 335 -26.43 -41.50 8.51
CA VAL A 335 -27.51 -41.74 9.46
C VAL A 335 -27.67 -43.25 9.64
N GLU A 336 -27.55 -43.72 10.88
CA GLU A 336 -27.64 -45.14 11.23
C GLU A 336 -28.59 -45.33 12.40
N ASN A 337 -29.57 -46.23 12.27
CA ASN A 337 -30.51 -46.60 13.33
C ASN A 337 -31.27 -45.42 13.96
N VAL A 338 -31.68 -44.43 13.18
CA VAL A 338 -32.43 -43.25 13.65
C VAL A 338 -33.80 -43.19 12.99
N VAL A 339 -34.83 -42.93 13.80
CA VAL A 339 -36.20 -42.72 13.34
C VAL A 339 -36.75 -41.38 13.82
N THR A 340 -37.59 -40.77 13.00
CA THR A 340 -38.32 -39.54 13.31
C THR A 340 -39.59 -39.87 14.10
N GLY A 341 -39.89 -39.10 15.14
CA GLY A 341 -41.09 -39.26 15.96
C GLY A 341 -41.69 -37.92 16.39
N PRO A 342 -42.84 -37.94 17.10
CA PRO A 342 -43.53 -36.73 17.55
C PRO A 342 -42.71 -35.89 18.55
N ASP A 343 -41.76 -36.51 19.23
CA ASP A 343 -40.82 -35.89 20.18
C ASP A 343 -39.41 -35.69 19.58
N GLY A 344 -39.29 -35.59 18.25
CA GLY A 344 -38.03 -35.45 17.53
C GLY A 344 -37.37 -36.78 17.19
N LEU A 345 -36.05 -36.76 17.03
CA LEU A 345 -35.28 -37.93 16.63
C LEU A 345 -35.02 -38.85 17.82
N ARG A 346 -35.03 -40.16 17.55
CA ARG A 346 -34.67 -41.21 18.51
C ARG A 346 -33.96 -42.37 17.81
N ALA A 347 -33.27 -43.19 18.60
CA ALA A 347 -32.75 -44.44 18.10
C ALA A 347 -33.86 -45.45 17.75
N GLU A 348 -33.59 -46.32 16.78
CA GLU A 348 -34.35 -47.55 16.57
C GLU A 348 -34.31 -48.44 17.83
N GLU A 349 -35.34 -49.25 18.00
CA GLU A 349 -35.50 -50.05 19.21
C GLU A 349 -34.34 -51.03 19.39
N GLY A 350 -33.73 -51.00 20.59
CA GLY A 350 -32.57 -51.85 20.93
C GLY A 350 -31.24 -51.46 20.27
N GLN A 351 -31.21 -50.38 19.49
CA GLN A 351 -30.00 -49.92 18.78
C GLN A 351 -29.47 -48.58 19.34
N THR A 352 -28.25 -48.23 18.95
CA THR A 352 -27.70 -46.88 19.11
C THR A 352 -27.86 -46.13 17.80
N GLY A 353 -28.58 -45.01 17.84
CA GLY A 353 -28.76 -44.12 16.71
C GLY A 353 -27.56 -43.21 16.53
N THR A 354 -27.05 -43.07 15.30
CA THR A 354 -25.92 -42.19 14.98
C THR A 354 -26.27 -41.28 13.81
N ILE A 355 -25.93 -40.00 13.93
CA ILE A 355 -26.02 -39.02 12.85
C ILE A 355 -24.66 -38.33 12.73
N ILE A 356 -24.12 -38.22 11.51
CA ILE A 356 -22.91 -37.46 11.24
C ILE A 356 -23.25 -36.35 10.24
N TRP A 357 -22.92 -35.11 10.59
CA TRP A 357 -22.98 -33.95 9.69
C TRP A 357 -21.57 -33.50 9.34
N THR A 358 -21.29 -33.32 8.05
CA THR A 358 -20.10 -32.59 7.61
C THR A 358 -20.44 -31.10 7.52
N MET A 359 -19.58 -30.29 8.10
CA MET A 359 -19.69 -28.84 8.20
C MET A 359 -18.54 -28.24 7.39
N ARG A 360 -18.83 -27.57 6.27
CA ARG A 360 -17.83 -27.03 5.33
C ARG A 360 -18.17 -25.58 4.99
N SER A 361 -17.16 -24.71 5.02
CA SER A 361 -17.30 -23.27 4.75
C SER A 361 -16.10 -22.76 3.94
N PRO A 362 -16.29 -21.80 3.02
CA PRO A 362 -15.19 -21.09 2.37
C PRO A 362 -14.54 -20.05 3.31
N TYR A 363 -15.23 -19.65 4.37
CA TYR A 363 -14.67 -18.86 5.47
C TYR A 363 -14.08 -19.78 6.54
N VAL A 364 -12.98 -19.36 7.15
CA VAL A 364 -12.30 -20.12 8.21
C VAL A 364 -13.15 -20.15 9.48
N PHE A 365 -13.32 -21.33 10.07
CA PHE A 365 -13.94 -21.51 11.38
C PHE A 365 -13.00 -21.06 12.49
N VAL A 366 -13.48 -20.13 13.31
CA VAL A 366 -12.72 -19.52 14.43
C VAL A 366 -13.43 -19.69 15.77
N GLY A 367 -14.49 -20.49 15.81
CA GLY A 367 -15.26 -20.78 17.00
C GLY A 367 -16.64 -21.31 16.67
N GLY A 368 -17.46 -21.48 17.70
CA GLY A 368 -18.87 -21.78 17.52
C GLY A 368 -19.54 -22.32 18.77
N ARG A 369 -20.81 -22.70 18.63
CA ARG A 369 -21.56 -23.38 19.67
C ARG A 369 -22.62 -24.31 19.10
N LEU A 370 -23.08 -25.20 19.96
CA LEU A 370 -24.14 -26.16 19.73
C LEU A 370 -25.27 -25.89 20.71
N GLU A 371 -26.48 -25.72 20.18
CA GLU A 371 -27.71 -25.65 20.96
C GLU A 371 -28.50 -26.93 20.65
N ALA A 372 -28.74 -27.75 21.67
CA ALA A 372 -29.48 -29.00 21.49
C ALA A 372 -30.55 -29.12 22.58
N GLU A 373 -31.76 -29.49 22.17
CA GLU A 373 -32.88 -29.77 23.07
C GLU A 373 -33.23 -31.26 22.98
N GLY A 374 -33.42 -31.92 24.12
CA GLY A 374 -33.73 -33.34 24.19
C GLY A 374 -33.22 -34.01 25.46
N SER A 375 -33.15 -35.33 25.47
CA SER A 375 -32.63 -36.14 26.58
C SER A 375 -31.42 -36.96 26.12
N ASP A 376 -30.29 -36.83 26.81
CA ASP A 376 -29.11 -37.70 26.70
C ASP A 376 -28.45 -37.90 25.31
N ALA A 377 -28.76 -37.07 24.31
CA ALA A 377 -28.01 -37.04 23.05
C ALA A 377 -26.56 -36.58 23.29
N LYS A 378 -25.59 -37.34 22.80
CA LYS A 378 -24.15 -37.06 22.96
C LYS A 378 -23.54 -36.56 21.66
N PHE A 379 -22.69 -35.53 21.76
CA PHE A 379 -22.06 -34.93 20.58
C PHE A 379 -20.54 -35.11 20.60
N PHE A 380 -19.98 -35.34 19.42
CA PHE A 380 -18.55 -35.48 19.19
C PHE A 380 -18.15 -34.71 17.94
N LEU A 381 -16.97 -34.08 17.99
CA LEU A 381 -16.38 -33.37 16.86
C LEU A 381 -15.13 -34.09 16.39
N SER A 382 -14.96 -34.20 15.08
CA SER A 382 -13.75 -34.69 14.44
C SER A 382 -13.30 -33.74 13.33
N ALA A 383 -12.00 -33.45 13.26
CA ALA A 383 -11.42 -32.64 12.18
C ALA A 383 -10.87 -33.52 11.03
N ASP A 384 -10.64 -34.80 11.28
CA ASP A 384 -10.00 -35.77 10.37
C ASP A 384 -10.91 -36.96 10.01
N GLY A 385 -12.14 -37.01 10.56
CA GLY A 385 -13.09 -38.12 10.45
C GLY A 385 -12.76 -39.35 11.30
N ASN A 386 -11.57 -39.39 11.92
CA ASN A 386 -11.06 -40.56 12.63
C ASN A 386 -11.01 -40.33 14.15
N THR A 387 -10.53 -39.16 14.55
CA THR A 387 -10.35 -38.78 15.95
C THR A 387 -11.58 -38.03 16.45
N TRP A 388 -12.39 -38.69 17.27
CA TRP A 388 -13.63 -38.13 17.80
C TRP A 388 -13.45 -37.63 19.23
N ARG A 389 -13.73 -36.34 19.46
CA ARG A 389 -13.63 -35.71 20.77
C ARG A 389 -15.01 -35.27 21.26
N ARG A 390 -15.39 -35.70 22.47
CA ARG A 390 -16.68 -35.34 23.07
C ARG A 390 -16.79 -33.83 23.28
N MET A 391 -17.96 -33.28 22.99
CA MET A 391 -18.25 -31.85 23.15
C MET A 391 -19.61 -31.60 23.81
N GLN A 392 -19.78 -30.40 24.37
CA GLN A 392 -21.04 -29.89 24.91
C GLN A 392 -21.05 -28.36 24.77
N GLY A 393 -22.09 -27.80 24.17
CA GLY A 393 -22.27 -26.35 24.07
C GLY A 393 -21.20 -25.66 23.23
N ASN A 394 -20.12 -25.18 23.84
CA ASN A 394 -19.09 -24.36 23.19
C ASN A 394 -18.13 -25.20 22.30
N LEU A 395 -17.89 -24.73 21.07
CA LEU A 395 -17.00 -25.35 20.09
C LEU A 395 -15.63 -24.67 19.96
N ASP A 396 -15.39 -23.53 20.61
CA ASP A 396 -14.19 -22.69 20.44
C ASP A 396 -12.88 -23.46 20.67
N LYS A 397 -12.86 -24.36 21.66
CA LYS A 397 -11.68 -25.19 21.97
C LYS A 397 -11.25 -26.12 20.82
N PHE A 398 -12.11 -26.34 19.82
CA PHE A 398 -11.82 -27.18 18.66
C PHE A 398 -11.21 -26.40 17.51
N PHE A 399 -11.31 -25.06 17.52
CA PHE A 399 -10.84 -24.18 16.47
C PHE A 399 -9.72 -23.31 17.01
N SER A 400 -8.49 -23.81 16.90
CA SER A 400 -7.32 -23.06 17.33
C SER A 400 -7.15 -21.80 16.49
N ILE A 401 -6.86 -20.68 17.15
CA ILE A 401 -6.54 -19.42 16.46
C ILE A 401 -5.22 -19.49 15.66
N VAL A 402 -4.43 -20.54 15.85
CA VAL A 402 -3.12 -20.76 15.22
C VAL A 402 -2.98 -22.20 14.74
N GLY A 403 -2.16 -22.41 13.71
CA GLY A 403 -1.99 -23.71 13.05
C GLY A 403 -2.83 -23.82 11.79
N PRO A 404 -3.04 -25.03 11.25
CA PRO A 404 -3.81 -25.21 10.03
C PRO A 404 -5.22 -24.61 10.18
N PRO A 405 -5.68 -23.80 9.21
CA PRO A 405 -7.02 -23.24 9.22
C PRO A 405 -8.07 -24.35 9.08
N HIS A 406 -9.19 -24.20 9.77
CA HIS A 406 -10.30 -25.15 9.71
C HIS A 406 -11.38 -24.65 8.75
N TYR A 407 -11.51 -25.34 7.62
CA TYR A 407 -12.59 -25.11 6.64
C TYR A 407 -13.62 -26.25 6.60
N GLU A 408 -13.32 -27.35 7.30
CA GLU A 408 -14.20 -28.51 7.41
C GLU A 408 -14.06 -29.16 8.79
N TYR A 409 -15.17 -29.68 9.32
CA TYR A 409 -15.19 -30.65 10.40
C TYR A 409 -16.43 -31.55 10.31
N GLN A 410 -16.43 -32.65 11.06
CA GLN A 410 -17.59 -33.53 11.22
C GLN A 410 -18.14 -33.44 12.64
N LEU A 411 -19.46 -33.32 12.77
CA LEU A 411 -20.19 -33.41 14.02
C LEU A 411 -20.98 -34.72 14.06
N LYS A 412 -20.77 -35.53 15.08
CA LYS A 412 -21.52 -36.75 15.33
C LYS A 412 -22.47 -36.57 16.51
N CYS A 413 -23.74 -36.91 16.32
CA CYS A 413 -24.71 -37.15 17.40
C CYS A 413 -24.85 -38.66 17.60
N GLU A 414 -24.73 -39.11 18.84
CA GLU A 414 -24.97 -40.48 19.28
C GLU A 414 -26.13 -40.50 20.27
N MET A 415 -27.13 -41.32 20.00
CA MET A 415 -28.35 -41.48 20.79
C MET A 415 -28.48 -42.93 21.25
N ALA A 416 -28.41 -43.15 22.56
CA ALA A 416 -28.81 -44.41 23.17
C ALA A 416 -30.33 -44.65 22.98
N PRO A 417 -30.87 -45.86 23.22
CA PRO A 417 -32.29 -46.18 23.01
C PRO A 417 -33.29 -45.17 23.63
N GLU A 418 -32.99 -44.65 24.82
CA GLU A 418 -33.84 -43.68 25.53
C GLU A 418 -33.52 -42.21 25.22
N ALA A 419 -32.44 -41.95 24.49
CA ALA A 419 -32.05 -40.60 24.13
C ALA A 419 -32.99 -40.02 23.06
N ARG A 420 -33.23 -38.71 23.14
CA ARG A 420 -34.06 -37.95 22.20
C ARG A 420 -33.34 -36.68 21.78
N LEU A 421 -33.49 -36.30 20.52
CA LEU A 421 -33.05 -35.01 19.99
C LEU A 421 -34.24 -34.29 19.36
N ARG A 422 -34.78 -33.30 20.07
CA ARG A 422 -35.94 -32.49 19.66
C ARG A 422 -35.56 -31.35 18.74
N ARG A 423 -34.47 -30.65 19.06
CA ARG A 423 -33.97 -29.52 18.28
C ARG A 423 -32.46 -29.51 18.28
N LEU A 424 -31.89 -29.01 17.19
CA LEU A 424 -30.46 -28.81 17.02
C LEU A 424 -30.23 -27.47 16.32
N ALA A 425 -29.26 -26.72 16.81
CA ALA A 425 -28.65 -25.62 16.09
C ALA A 425 -27.14 -25.72 16.21
N ILE A 426 -26.47 -25.76 15.07
CA ILE A 426 -25.02 -25.70 14.97
C ILE A 426 -24.67 -24.29 14.49
N LEU A 427 -23.98 -23.51 15.31
CA LEU A 427 -23.57 -22.15 14.98
C LEU A 427 -22.05 -22.10 14.90
N ASN A 428 -21.52 -21.69 13.76
CA ASN A 428 -20.09 -21.57 13.52
C ASN A 428 -19.71 -20.10 13.41
N ASP A 429 -18.77 -19.66 14.25
CA ASP A 429 -18.16 -18.35 14.09
C ASP A 429 -17.13 -18.42 12.97
N VAL A 430 -17.26 -17.52 11.99
CA VAL A 430 -16.36 -17.43 10.84
C VAL A 430 -15.70 -16.06 10.79
N GLN A 431 -14.45 -15.99 10.34
CA GLN A 431 -13.75 -14.71 10.16
C GLN A 431 -14.09 -14.10 8.81
N MET A 432 -14.34 -12.79 8.77
CA MET A 432 -14.64 -12.04 7.56
C MET A 432 -13.87 -10.72 7.48
N ALA A 433 -13.54 -10.32 6.25
CA ALA A 433 -12.95 -9.02 5.97
C ALA A 433 -14.06 -7.95 5.83
N PRO A 434 -13.95 -6.79 6.50
CA PRO A 434 -15.02 -5.80 6.55
C PRO A 434 -15.31 -5.15 5.19
N MET A 435 -14.30 -5.01 4.32
CA MET A 435 -14.41 -4.23 3.08
C MET A 435 -15.22 -4.92 1.98
N THR A 436 -15.54 -6.21 2.14
CA THR A 436 -16.26 -7.02 1.14
C THR A 436 -17.60 -7.54 1.64
N LEU A 437 -18.02 -7.09 2.83
CA LEU A 437 -19.38 -7.34 3.30
C LEU A 437 -20.38 -6.58 2.43
N PRO A 438 -21.63 -7.06 2.29
CA PRO A 438 -22.69 -6.40 1.53
C PRO A 438 -23.21 -5.15 2.26
N GLU A 439 -22.34 -4.15 2.49
CA GLU A 439 -22.64 -2.93 3.23
C GLU A 439 -23.65 -2.04 2.52
N MET A 440 -24.55 -1.44 3.30
CA MET A 440 -25.38 -0.31 2.90
C MET A 440 -24.67 1.02 3.16
N ALA A 441 -25.00 2.01 2.33
CA ALA A 441 -24.71 3.42 2.53
C ALA A 441 -26.02 4.23 2.59
N VAL A 442 -25.96 5.48 3.06
CA VAL A 442 -27.10 6.39 3.14
C VAL A 442 -27.75 6.51 1.76
N GLY A 443 -29.08 6.43 1.74
CA GLY A 443 -29.88 6.48 0.52
C GLY A 443 -30.23 5.09 -0.03
N GLU A 444 -30.31 5.02 -1.35
CA GLU A 444 -30.78 3.83 -2.08
C GLU A 444 -29.66 2.80 -2.25
N ASN A 445 -29.89 1.55 -1.81
CA ASN A 445 -28.96 0.44 -1.94
C ASN A 445 -29.59 -0.67 -2.78
N THR A 446 -29.05 -0.90 -3.98
CA THR A 446 -29.44 -2.04 -4.82
C THR A 446 -28.63 -3.27 -4.47
N PHE A 447 -29.33 -4.37 -4.20
CA PHE A 447 -28.74 -5.68 -4.00
C PHE A 447 -29.08 -6.62 -5.14
N ALA A 448 -28.13 -7.48 -5.51
CA ALA A 448 -28.31 -8.54 -6.50
C ALA A 448 -27.98 -9.89 -5.87
N TYR A 449 -29.01 -10.72 -5.71
CA TYR A 449 -28.88 -12.11 -5.33
C TYR A 449 -28.67 -12.99 -6.56
N SER A 450 -27.83 -14.00 -6.42
CA SER A 450 -27.64 -15.06 -7.41
C SER A 450 -27.37 -16.41 -6.76
N ASP A 451 -27.78 -17.49 -7.42
CA ASP A 451 -27.39 -18.87 -7.11
C ASP A 451 -27.23 -19.72 -8.38
N GLN A 452 -26.71 -20.94 -8.21
CA GLN A 452 -26.53 -21.94 -9.27
C GLN A 452 -27.43 -23.17 -9.10
N THR A 453 -28.47 -23.08 -8.26
CA THR A 453 -29.41 -24.19 -8.02
C THR A 453 -30.22 -24.51 -9.27
N THR A 454 -30.29 -25.80 -9.60
CA THR A 454 -31.23 -26.33 -10.58
C THR A 454 -32.55 -26.70 -9.89
N GLY A 455 -33.67 -26.13 -10.34
CA GLY A 455 -35.00 -26.44 -9.80
C GLY A 455 -35.50 -25.45 -8.75
N ASP A 456 -36.36 -25.93 -7.85
CA ASP A 456 -37.02 -25.10 -6.84
C ASP A 456 -36.01 -24.55 -5.83
N ARG A 457 -36.29 -23.33 -5.36
CA ARG A 457 -35.50 -22.64 -4.33
C ARG A 457 -36.40 -21.73 -3.52
N LYS A 458 -36.02 -21.53 -2.26
CA LYS A 458 -36.67 -20.54 -1.41
C LYS A 458 -35.64 -19.96 -0.44
N VAL A 459 -35.22 -18.74 -0.71
CA VAL A 459 -34.21 -18.03 0.07
C VAL A 459 -34.85 -16.82 0.72
N ARG A 460 -34.57 -16.59 1.99
CA ARG A 460 -34.89 -15.33 2.66
C ARG A 460 -33.62 -14.56 2.92
N ILE A 461 -33.63 -13.26 2.62
CA ILE A 461 -32.57 -12.34 3.02
C ILE A 461 -33.14 -11.32 3.99
N THR A 462 -32.54 -11.22 5.17
CA THR A 462 -32.92 -10.26 6.20
C THR A 462 -31.77 -9.30 6.44
N HIS A 463 -32.00 -8.02 6.18
CA HIS A 463 -31.09 -6.92 6.52
C HIS A 463 -31.47 -6.35 7.87
N GLN A 464 -30.49 -6.06 8.71
CA GLN A 464 -30.67 -5.36 9.98
C GLN A 464 -29.63 -4.25 10.09
N TRP A 465 -30.10 -3.03 10.38
CA TRP A 465 -29.25 -1.85 10.51
C TRP A 465 -29.85 -0.86 11.50
N VAL A 466 -29.04 0.13 11.87
CA VAL A 466 -29.45 1.27 12.69
C VAL A 466 -29.35 2.52 11.85
N GLU A 467 -30.42 3.31 11.78
CA GLU A 467 -30.38 4.65 11.19
C GLU A 467 -30.03 5.68 12.26
N ARG A 468 -28.97 6.46 12.03
CA ARG A 468 -28.56 7.58 12.88
C ARG A 468 -28.63 8.88 12.10
N SER A 469 -29.06 9.94 12.79
CA SER A 469 -29.08 11.31 12.24
C SER A 469 -28.52 12.35 13.21
N ALA A 470 -27.47 11.98 13.94
CA ALA A 470 -26.81 12.84 14.93
C ALA A 470 -26.01 13.98 14.31
N SER A 471 -25.50 13.78 13.08
CA SER A 471 -24.82 14.80 12.28
C SER A 471 -25.09 14.54 10.79
N ARG A 472 -25.24 15.60 10.01
CA ARG A 472 -25.42 15.58 8.56
C ARG A 472 -24.07 15.83 7.90
N PRO A 473 -23.71 15.05 6.86
CA PRO A 473 -22.45 15.27 6.17
C PRO A 473 -22.34 16.71 5.65
N PRO A 474 -21.13 17.31 5.69
CA PRO A 474 -20.87 18.59 5.04
C PRO A 474 -21.28 18.55 3.56
N GLU A 475 -21.65 19.69 3.00
CA GLU A 475 -21.88 19.79 1.57
C GLU A 475 -20.58 19.51 0.78
N ALA A 476 -20.73 19.26 -0.53
CA ALA A 476 -19.58 19.20 -1.41
C ALA A 476 -18.91 20.59 -1.48
N PRO A 477 -17.56 20.69 -1.41
CA PRO A 477 -16.85 21.94 -1.67
C PRO A 477 -17.34 22.59 -2.99
N PRO A 478 -17.88 23.83 -2.95
CA PRO A 478 -18.71 24.33 -4.04
C PRO A 478 -17.90 24.80 -5.26
N ALA A 479 -16.69 25.31 -5.05
CA ALA A 479 -15.87 25.88 -6.10
C ALA A 479 -14.37 25.78 -5.82
N PRO A 480 -13.52 25.67 -6.87
CA PRO A 480 -12.10 25.86 -6.74
C PRO A 480 -11.80 27.36 -6.69
N VAL A 481 -10.89 27.74 -5.82
CA VAL A 481 -10.31 29.10 -5.76
C VAL A 481 -9.09 29.16 -6.67
N TYR A 482 -8.24 28.13 -6.63
CA TYR A 482 -7.08 27.98 -7.52
C TYR A 482 -6.67 26.51 -7.65
N PRO A 483 -6.25 26.02 -8.82
CA PRO A 483 -6.42 26.64 -10.14
C PRO A 483 -7.91 26.88 -10.48
N PRO A 484 -8.23 27.88 -11.31
CA PRO A 484 -9.61 28.08 -11.77
C PRO A 484 -10.08 26.89 -12.60
N ASP A 485 -11.35 26.51 -12.44
CA ASP A 485 -11.96 25.42 -13.20
C ASP A 485 -11.96 25.68 -14.71
N ALA A 486 -11.60 24.66 -15.48
CA ALA A 486 -11.37 24.71 -16.92
C ALA A 486 -10.37 25.82 -17.35
N GLY A 487 -9.51 26.25 -16.43
CA GLY A 487 -8.56 27.33 -16.64
C GLY A 487 -7.10 26.88 -16.65
N GLU A 488 -6.22 27.86 -16.45
CA GLU A 488 -4.78 27.66 -16.45
C GLU A 488 -4.17 27.98 -15.08
N ALA A 489 -3.10 27.28 -14.75
CA ALA A 489 -2.26 27.60 -13.59
C ALA A 489 -0.90 28.10 -14.08
N ALA A 490 -0.39 29.17 -13.48
CA ALA A 490 0.99 29.60 -13.73
C ALA A 490 1.96 28.64 -13.03
N GLY A 491 2.91 28.08 -13.79
CA GLY A 491 3.87 27.12 -13.28
C GLY A 491 3.29 25.75 -12.93
N THR A 492 4.16 24.91 -12.37
CA THR A 492 3.82 23.57 -11.86
C THR A 492 3.93 23.45 -10.33
N ASP A 493 4.33 24.52 -9.65
CA ASP A 493 4.34 24.62 -8.18
C ASP A 493 3.00 25.20 -7.71
N ILE A 494 2.02 24.31 -7.55
CA ILE A 494 0.63 24.69 -7.35
C ILE A 494 0.23 24.57 -5.88
N VAL A 495 -0.45 25.60 -5.39
CA VAL A 495 -1.24 25.55 -4.16
C VAL A 495 -2.70 25.42 -4.55
N PHE A 496 -3.24 24.21 -4.52
CA PHE A 496 -4.67 23.98 -4.73
C PHE A 496 -5.44 24.64 -3.59
N GLN A 497 -6.50 25.35 -3.92
CA GLN A 497 -7.36 26.06 -2.97
C GLN A 497 -8.80 25.91 -3.41
N TRP A 498 -9.70 25.77 -2.45
CA TRP A 498 -11.14 25.68 -2.67
C TRP A 498 -11.90 26.46 -1.61
N THR A 499 -13.14 26.80 -1.94
CA THR A 499 -14.08 27.36 -0.96
C THR A 499 -14.46 26.23 0.02
N PRO A 500 -14.32 26.43 1.34
CA PRO A 500 -14.84 25.47 2.32
C PRO A 500 -16.34 25.22 2.08
N PRO A 501 -16.83 23.98 2.24
CA PRO A 501 -18.26 23.72 2.18
C PRO A 501 -18.96 24.26 3.41
N ASP A 502 -20.26 24.51 3.27
CA ASP A 502 -21.15 24.70 4.41
C ASP A 502 -21.45 23.33 5.04
N ASP A 503 -21.58 23.32 6.36
CA ASP A 503 -22.04 22.17 7.11
C ASP A 503 -23.50 22.39 7.55
N PRO A 504 -24.45 21.48 7.25
CA PRO A 504 -25.86 21.68 7.57
C PRO A 504 -26.15 21.83 9.07
N ASP A 505 -25.29 21.30 9.94
CA ASP A 505 -25.39 21.37 11.39
C ASP A 505 -24.43 22.42 12.00
N SER A 506 -23.68 23.13 11.14
CA SER A 506 -22.62 24.07 11.53
C SER A 506 -21.46 23.42 12.28
N ASP A 507 -21.24 22.12 12.07
CA ASP A 507 -20.08 21.41 12.58
C ASP A 507 -18.79 21.95 11.92
N ALA A 508 -17.67 21.89 12.64
CA ALA A 508 -16.40 22.39 12.10
C ALA A 508 -15.80 21.38 11.10
N ILE A 509 -15.21 21.86 10.01
CA ILE A 509 -14.50 20.97 9.08
C ILE A 509 -13.18 20.51 9.71
N ALA A 510 -13.07 19.20 9.95
CA ALA A 510 -11.91 18.57 10.57
C ALA A 510 -10.83 18.14 9.57
N ASP A 511 -11.22 17.72 8.37
CA ASP A 511 -10.28 17.31 7.32
C ASP A 511 -10.85 17.45 5.91
N TYR A 512 -9.98 17.30 4.93
CA TYR A 512 -10.34 17.16 3.52
C TYR A 512 -9.62 15.97 2.90
N HIS A 513 -10.28 15.30 1.97
CA HIS A 513 -9.67 14.32 1.09
C HIS A 513 -9.53 14.94 -0.30
N PHE A 514 -8.29 15.07 -0.77
CA PHE A 514 -7.91 15.61 -2.07
C PHE A 514 -7.50 14.49 -3.03
N GLU A 515 -8.00 14.56 -4.26
CA GLU A 515 -7.63 13.65 -5.34
C GLU A 515 -7.36 14.42 -6.63
N LEU A 516 -6.24 14.13 -7.31
CA LEU A 516 -5.94 14.60 -8.67
C LEU A 516 -5.57 13.43 -9.58
N SER A 517 -6.11 13.47 -10.81
CA SER A 517 -5.91 12.47 -11.87
C SER A 517 -5.56 13.15 -13.20
N ASN A 518 -4.94 12.41 -14.10
CA ASN A 518 -4.84 12.77 -15.53
C ASN A 518 -6.06 12.29 -16.34
N ARG A 519 -7.12 11.80 -15.68
CA ARG A 519 -8.34 11.28 -16.29
C ARG A 519 -9.57 12.05 -15.81
N ALA A 520 -10.47 12.36 -16.74
CA ALA A 520 -11.71 13.06 -16.44
C ALA A 520 -12.67 12.24 -15.54
N ASP A 521 -12.58 10.91 -15.60
CA ASP A 521 -13.44 10.01 -14.83
C ASP A 521 -13.03 9.87 -13.36
N MET A 522 -11.87 10.40 -12.96
CA MET A 522 -11.32 10.30 -11.60
C MET A 522 -11.34 8.86 -11.07
N LYS A 523 -11.09 7.87 -11.94
CA LYS A 523 -11.15 6.45 -11.59
C LYS A 523 -10.03 6.06 -10.60
N TRP A 524 -8.89 6.74 -10.70
CA TRP A 524 -7.78 6.65 -9.78
C TRP A 524 -6.89 7.92 -9.84
N PRO A 525 -6.12 8.18 -8.77
CA PRO A 525 -5.20 9.31 -8.71
C PRO A 525 -3.99 9.12 -9.65
N LEU A 526 -3.34 10.22 -10.02
CA LEU A 526 -2.10 10.23 -10.80
C LEU A 526 -0.95 9.52 -10.07
N SER A 527 -0.81 9.79 -8.77
CA SER A 527 0.11 9.12 -7.86
C SER A 527 -0.34 9.37 -6.42
N MET A 528 0.37 8.80 -5.44
CA MET A 528 0.01 8.96 -4.03
C MET A 528 0.40 10.31 -3.44
N SER A 529 1.14 11.13 -4.19
CA SER A 529 1.26 12.56 -3.90
C SER A 529 -0.05 13.32 -4.19
N PHE A 530 -0.96 12.71 -4.96
CA PHE A 530 -2.23 13.31 -5.38
C PHE A 530 -3.44 12.54 -4.83
N TYR A 531 -3.26 11.77 -3.76
CA TYR A 531 -4.30 11.05 -3.03
C TYR A 531 -4.07 11.28 -1.53
N LYS A 532 -4.63 12.37 -1.00
CA LYS A 532 -4.16 12.96 0.27
C LYS A 532 -5.30 13.28 1.22
N LEU A 533 -5.10 12.94 2.50
CA LEU A 533 -5.77 13.63 3.60
C LEU A 533 -4.99 14.89 3.93
N ILE A 534 -5.66 16.04 3.98
CA ILE A 534 -5.00 17.32 4.21
C ILE A 534 -4.37 17.36 5.59
N SER A 535 -4.99 16.78 6.61
CA SER A 535 -4.43 16.58 7.96
C SER A 535 -3.07 15.86 7.98
N ARG A 536 -2.71 15.15 6.91
CA ARG A 536 -1.46 14.41 6.74
C ARG A 536 -0.45 15.09 5.81
N ALA A 537 -0.83 16.19 5.16
CA ALA A 537 0.06 16.97 4.31
C ALA A 537 1.09 17.75 5.14
N SER A 538 2.23 18.05 4.52
CA SER A 538 3.33 18.81 5.15
C SER A 538 2.95 20.26 5.55
N GLY A 539 1.98 20.87 4.87
CA GLY A 539 1.56 22.26 5.08
C GLY A 539 0.60 22.53 6.24
N VAL A 540 0.21 21.52 7.03
CA VAL A 540 -0.76 21.70 8.12
C VAL A 540 -0.18 22.36 9.36
N VAL A 541 -1.02 23.11 10.07
CA VAL A 541 -0.64 23.72 11.35
C VAL A 541 -0.81 22.69 12.46
N LYS A 542 0.29 22.40 13.18
CA LYS A 542 0.31 21.46 14.31
C LYS A 542 0.63 22.21 15.60
N GLU A 543 -0.29 22.19 16.54
CA GLU A 543 -0.04 22.65 17.90
C GLU A 543 0.54 21.49 18.71
N LYS A 544 1.61 21.75 19.46
CA LYS A 544 2.28 20.75 20.27
C LYS A 544 2.21 21.10 21.74
N ASP A 545 1.99 20.10 22.57
CA ASP A 545 2.15 20.22 24.00
C ASP A 545 3.61 20.58 24.32
N LYS A 546 3.82 21.63 25.11
CA LYS A 546 5.16 22.16 25.39
C LYS A 546 6.00 21.20 26.23
N ALA A 547 5.37 20.39 27.09
CA ALA A 547 6.09 19.48 27.98
C ALA A 547 6.51 18.18 27.30
N THR A 548 5.68 17.64 26.41
CA THR A 548 5.85 16.32 25.78
C THR A 548 6.24 16.40 24.31
N ASN A 549 6.18 17.59 23.70
CA ASN A 549 6.37 17.83 22.26
C ASN A 549 5.43 17.01 21.36
N LYS A 550 4.36 16.43 21.93
CA LYS A 550 3.33 15.69 21.20
C LYS A 550 2.37 16.65 20.52
N VAL A 551 1.96 16.32 19.30
CA VAL A 551 0.91 17.07 18.60
C VAL A 551 -0.40 16.90 19.36
N ILE A 552 -1.01 18.00 19.77
CA ILE A 552 -2.29 18.04 20.50
C ILE A 552 -3.45 18.50 19.64
N LYS A 553 -3.17 19.27 18.58
CA LYS A 553 -4.18 19.74 17.64
C LYS A 553 -3.59 19.88 16.24
N VAL A 554 -4.36 19.48 15.23
CA VAL A 554 -4.06 19.71 13.81
C VAL A 554 -5.15 20.64 13.29
N THR A 555 -4.76 21.74 12.65
CA THR A 555 -5.70 22.64 11.98
C THR A 555 -5.49 22.52 10.48
N VAL A 556 -6.56 22.11 9.78
CA VAL A 556 -6.59 22.00 8.32
C VAL A 556 -7.07 23.31 7.70
N LYS A 557 -6.63 23.57 6.47
CA LYS A 557 -7.10 24.68 5.64
C LYS A 557 -7.68 24.09 4.36
N SER A 558 -8.55 24.84 3.67
CA SER A 558 -9.08 24.47 2.36
C SER A 558 -8.05 24.65 1.23
N GLN A 559 -6.86 24.06 1.43
CA GLN A 559 -5.76 24.10 0.48
C GLN A 559 -4.87 22.86 0.55
N TYR A 560 -4.21 22.56 -0.57
CA TYR A 560 -3.13 21.58 -0.67
C TYR A 560 -1.95 22.18 -1.44
N THR A 561 -0.79 22.26 -0.81
CA THR A 561 0.45 22.73 -1.43
C THR A 561 1.25 21.54 -1.94
N LEU A 562 1.61 21.55 -3.24
CA LEU A 562 2.54 20.55 -3.75
C LEU A 562 3.89 20.67 -3.04
N PRO A 563 4.54 19.54 -2.71
CA PRO A 563 5.79 19.58 -1.95
C PRO A 563 6.96 20.17 -2.74
N GLN A 564 6.88 20.20 -4.07
CA GLN A 564 7.88 20.78 -4.97
C GLN A 564 7.34 20.91 -6.42
N PRO A 565 7.94 21.79 -7.25
CA PRO A 565 7.66 21.87 -8.68
C PRO A 565 8.00 20.57 -9.43
N GLY A 566 7.37 20.38 -10.59
CA GLY A 566 7.68 19.28 -11.51
C GLY A 566 7.01 17.94 -11.21
N LEU A 567 6.02 17.91 -10.31
CA LEU A 567 5.12 16.77 -10.14
C LEU A 567 3.98 16.74 -11.17
N LEU A 568 3.82 17.83 -11.93
CA LEU A 568 2.88 17.98 -13.03
C LEU A 568 3.65 18.37 -14.29
N THR A 569 3.12 17.97 -15.44
CA THR A 569 3.68 18.28 -16.76
C THR A 569 2.91 19.46 -17.37
N PRO A 570 3.57 20.53 -17.82
CA PRO A 570 2.88 21.67 -18.42
C PRO A 570 2.16 21.28 -19.71
N ASP A 571 1.16 22.08 -20.08
CA ASP A 571 0.30 21.89 -21.27
C ASP A 571 -0.55 20.61 -21.26
N ARG A 572 -0.61 19.91 -20.13
CA ARG A 572 -1.49 18.76 -19.91
C ARG A 572 -2.68 19.11 -19.04
N THR A 573 -3.88 18.77 -19.47
CA THR A 573 -5.07 18.92 -18.63
C THR A 573 -5.10 17.86 -17.53
N TYR A 574 -5.29 18.30 -16.29
CA TYR A 574 -5.50 17.46 -15.12
C TYR A 574 -6.88 17.72 -14.53
N TYR A 575 -7.38 16.75 -13.78
CA TYR A 575 -8.68 16.73 -13.14
C TYR A 575 -8.52 16.52 -11.66
N TRP A 576 -9.31 17.23 -10.84
CA TRP A 576 -9.21 17.11 -9.39
C TRP A 576 -10.55 17.34 -8.69
N ARG A 577 -10.66 16.80 -7.49
CA ARG A 577 -11.85 16.91 -6.63
C ARG A 577 -11.46 16.88 -5.16
N VAL A 578 -12.34 17.41 -4.32
CA VAL A 578 -12.16 17.42 -2.86
C VAL A 578 -13.47 17.07 -2.18
N ARG A 579 -13.41 16.37 -1.05
CA ARG A 579 -14.53 16.23 -0.10
C ARG A 579 -14.08 16.59 1.31
N ALA A 580 -15.02 17.04 2.14
CA ALA A 580 -14.75 17.40 3.53
C ALA A 580 -15.20 16.31 4.51
N GLN A 581 -14.59 16.32 5.70
CA GLN A 581 -15.05 15.61 6.88
C GLN A 581 -15.34 16.64 7.98
N ASP A 582 -16.49 16.55 8.63
CA ASP A 582 -16.77 17.34 9.83
C ASP A 582 -16.01 16.81 11.07
N ASP A 583 -16.15 17.49 12.20
CA ASP A 583 -15.56 17.12 13.49
C ASP A 583 -16.33 16.02 14.25
N GLN A 584 -17.49 15.60 13.75
CA GLN A 584 -18.19 14.38 14.17
C GLN A 584 -17.68 13.14 13.42
N GLY A 585 -16.84 13.33 12.41
CA GLY A 585 -16.18 12.30 11.63
C GLY A 585 -16.97 11.85 10.39
N VAL A 586 -18.00 12.59 9.96
CA VAL A 586 -18.82 12.27 8.79
C VAL A 586 -18.25 12.92 7.54
N TRP A 587 -18.09 12.12 6.49
CA TRP A 587 -17.57 12.53 5.18
C TRP A 587 -18.71 12.98 4.26
N GLY A 588 -18.60 14.20 3.75
CA GLY A 588 -19.47 14.73 2.70
C GLY A 588 -19.20 14.11 1.32
N PRO A 589 -20.06 14.42 0.33
CA PRO A 589 -19.84 14.03 -1.06
C PRO A 589 -18.59 14.72 -1.65
N TRP A 590 -18.08 14.15 -2.72
CA TRP A 590 -17.06 14.80 -3.55
C TRP A 590 -17.62 16.05 -4.22
N SER A 591 -16.79 17.09 -4.35
CA SER A 591 -17.02 18.19 -5.28
C SER A 591 -17.28 17.68 -6.69
N ARG A 592 -17.85 18.55 -7.54
CA ARG A 592 -17.74 18.36 -8.98
C ARG A 592 -16.26 18.21 -9.36
N THR A 593 -16.00 17.45 -10.41
CA THR A 593 -14.63 17.32 -10.92
C THR A 593 -14.27 18.62 -11.63
N TRP A 594 -13.22 19.27 -11.15
CA TRP A 594 -12.65 20.46 -11.77
C TRP A 594 -11.49 20.07 -12.66
N SER A 595 -11.19 20.90 -13.65
CA SER A 595 -10.03 20.70 -14.53
C SER A 595 -9.17 21.95 -14.60
N PHE A 596 -7.90 21.77 -14.92
CA PHE A 596 -6.99 22.88 -15.21
C PHE A 596 -5.81 22.39 -16.05
N THR A 597 -5.08 23.33 -16.65
CA THR A 597 -3.84 23.07 -17.38
C THR A 597 -2.69 23.90 -16.79
N PRO A 598 -1.65 23.31 -16.20
CA PRO A 598 -0.49 24.05 -15.75
C PRO A 598 0.34 24.55 -16.93
N ARG A 599 0.88 25.76 -16.81
CA ARG A 599 1.81 26.39 -17.76
C ARG A 599 3.22 26.44 -17.18
N GLY A 600 4.17 26.95 -17.96
CA GLY A 600 5.57 27.04 -17.57
C GLY A 600 6.45 26.03 -18.30
N PRO A 601 7.75 25.98 -18.00
CA PRO A 601 8.71 25.17 -18.75
C PRO A 601 8.68 23.71 -18.29
N ALA A 602 8.89 22.78 -19.22
CA ALA A 602 9.14 21.37 -18.89
C ALA A 602 10.63 21.10 -18.59
N TYR A 603 10.91 19.96 -17.95
CA TYR A 603 12.26 19.60 -17.52
C TYR A 603 13.21 19.44 -18.72
N PRO A 604 14.49 19.88 -18.63
CA PRO A 604 15.47 19.71 -19.70
C PRO A 604 15.71 18.25 -20.09
N LEU A 605 15.99 18.03 -21.38
CA LEU A 605 16.19 16.70 -21.97
C LEU A 605 17.66 16.45 -22.31
N ALA A 606 18.01 15.17 -22.49
CA ALA A 606 19.32 14.73 -22.99
C ALA A 606 20.52 15.37 -22.25
N VAL A 607 20.46 15.39 -20.92
CA VAL A 607 21.51 15.95 -20.07
C VAL A 607 22.73 15.04 -20.09
N VAL A 608 23.90 15.59 -20.44
CA VAL A 608 25.16 14.84 -20.57
C VAL A 608 26.35 15.71 -20.18
N VAL A 609 27.38 15.14 -19.58
CA VAL A 609 28.69 15.78 -19.42
C VAL A 609 29.60 15.32 -20.56
N ASP A 610 29.99 16.26 -21.40
CA ASP A 610 30.97 16.06 -22.47
C ASP A 610 32.35 16.52 -21.98
N TYR A 611 33.35 15.63 -22.01
CA TYR A 611 34.69 15.91 -21.49
C TYR A 611 35.70 16.09 -22.62
N ASP A 612 36.20 17.32 -22.75
CA ASP A 612 37.29 17.65 -23.66
C ASP A 612 38.63 17.34 -22.99
N GLN A 613 39.22 16.19 -23.34
CA GLN A 613 40.52 15.75 -22.80
C GLN A 613 41.66 16.74 -23.08
N ASN A 614 41.60 17.46 -24.21
CA ASN A 614 42.66 18.40 -24.59
C ASN A 614 42.61 19.68 -23.75
N LYS A 615 41.40 20.11 -23.38
CA LYS A 615 41.19 21.30 -22.54
C LYS A 615 41.16 20.97 -21.06
N GLY A 616 40.97 19.70 -20.68
CA GLY A 616 40.78 19.31 -19.28
C GLY A 616 39.48 19.87 -18.68
N VAL A 617 38.45 20.09 -19.50
CA VAL A 617 37.18 20.68 -19.09
C VAL A 617 36.01 19.78 -19.48
N GLY A 618 35.14 19.49 -18.50
CA GLY A 618 33.85 18.85 -18.71
C GLY A 618 32.73 19.88 -18.77
N THR A 619 32.02 19.89 -19.89
CA THR A 619 30.89 20.78 -20.17
C THR A 619 29.59 19.98 -20.05
N LEU A 620 28.73 20.38 -19.13
CA LEU A 620 27.36 19.89 -19.06
C LEU A 620 26.58 20.47 -20.25
N ARG A 621 25.87 19.63 -20.99
CA ARG A 621 25.05 19.98 -22.16
C ARG A 621 23.67 19.38 -22.01
N TRP A 622 22.65 20.09 -22.50
CA TRP A 622 21.26 19.62 -22.49
C TRP A 622 20.47 20.20 -23.67
N LYS A 623 19.24 19.73 -23.83
CA LYS A 623 18.26 20.29 -24.77
C LYS A 623 17.11 20.91 -24.00
N ALA A 624 16.65 22.08 -24.48
CA ALA A 624 15.36 22.61 -24.08
C ALA A 624 14.26 21.58 -24.41
N ASN A 625 13.27 21.46 -23.54
CA ASN A 625 12.10 20.65 -23.82
C ASN A 625 11.14 21.47 -24.69
N SER A 626 10.55 20.84 -25.71
CA SER A 626 9.57 21.48 -26.58
C SER A 626 8.16 21.56 -25.98
N VAL A 627 7.92 20.85 -24.87
CA VAL A 627 6.67 20.92 -24.10
C VAL A 627 6.74 22.10 -23.13
N GLY A 628 5.64 22.83 -22.98
CA GLY A 628 5.57 23.98 -22.08
C GLY A 628 6.12 25.27 -22.72
N LEU A 629 6.20 26.30 -21.87
CA LEU A 629 6.76 27.59 -22.25
C LEU A 629 8.29 27.50 -22.45
N PRO A 630 8.85 28.26 -23.40
CA PRO A 630 10.28 28.28 -23.64
C PRO A 630 11.01 28.84 -22.40
N PRO A 631 12.08 28.18 -21.93
CA PRO A 631 12.88 28.71 -20.84
C PRO A 631 13.72 29.91 -21.30
N VAL A 632 13.89 30.89 -20.40
CA VAL A 632 14.81 32.02 -20.59
C VAL A 632 16.15 31.78 -19.90
N LYS A 633 16.19 30.89 -18.91
CA LYS A 633 17.41 30.49 -18.20
C LYS A 633 17.28 29.07 -17.63
N TYR A 634 18.41 28.54 -17.19
CA TYR A 634 18.54 27.23 -16.56
C TYR A 634 19.29 27.34 -15.25
N ARG A 635 18.90 26.53 -14.28
CA ARG A 635 19.60 26.34 -13.00
C ARG A 635 20.33 25.00 -13.02
N VAL A 636 21.62 25.00 -12.75
CA VAL A 636 22.46 23.80 -12.74
C VAL A 636 22.75 23.38 -11.30
N TYR A 637 22.60 22.07 -11.04
CA TYR A 637 22.85 21.45 -9.75
C TYR A 637 23.85 20.30 -9.88
N GLY A 638 24.70 20.10 -8.88
CA GLY A 638 25.65 18.99 -8.84
C GLY A 638 25.87 18.41 -7.44
N SER A 639 25.96 17.09 -7.36
CA SER A 639 26.16 16.34 -6.12
C SER A 639 27.06 15.13 -6.33
N ASP A 640 27.68 14.67 -5.25
CA ASP A 640 28.40 13.40 -5.22
C ASP A 640 27.48 12.22 -4.83
N GLU A 641 26.25 12.50 -4.38
CA GLU A 641 25.21 11.49 -4.10
C GLU A 641 24.50 11.05 -5.39
N LYS A 642 24.46 9.75 -5.66
CA LYS A 642 23.72 9.14 -6.77
C LYS A 642 22.21 9.31 -6.54
N GLY A 643 21.46 9.73 -7.56
CA GLY A 643 20.01 9.96 -7.42
C GLY A 643 19.65 11.06 -6.41
N PHE A 644 20.49 12.09 -6.29
CA PHE A 644 20.25 13.22 -5.38
C PHE A 644 19.02 14.04 -5.78
N SER A 645 18.36 14.61 -4.78
CA SER A 645 17.32 15.64 -4.92
C SER A 645 17.96 17.03 -4.97
N ILE A 646 17.45 17.92 -5.82
CA ILE A 646 17.97 19.30 -5.90
C ILE A 646 17.68 20.07 -4.60
N ALA A 647 18.61 20.92 -4.18
CA ALA A 647 18.55 21.68 -2.94
C ALA A 647 19.30 23.01 -3.08
N ASP A 648 18.54 24.11 -3.00
CA ASP A 648 19.10 25.48 -2.97
C ASP A 648 19.77 25.83 -1.63
N LYS A 649 19.52 25.03 -0.58
CA LYS A 649 20.02 25.23 0.79
C LYS A 649 20.57 23.91 1.34
N ARG A 650 21.32 24.00 2.44
CA ARG A 650 21.73 22.81 3.20
C ARG A 650 20.50 22.01 3.62
N TYR A 651 20.62 20.69 3.59
CA TYR A 651 19.53 19.78 3.92
C TYR A 651 20.03 18.61 4.77
N GLN A 652 19.14 18.04 5.56
CA GLN A 652 19.42 16.83 6.31
C GLN A 652 19.13 15.60 5.44
N SER A 653 20.07 14.66 5.45
CA SER A 653 19.90 13.34 4.84
C SER A 653 19.99 12.25 5.89
N VAL A 654 19.32 11.13 5.65
CA VAL A 654 19.49 9.88 6.37
C VAL A 654 20.89 9.34 6.02
N ARG A 655 21.70 9.10 7.06
CA ARG A 655 23.07 8.58 6.94
C ARG A 655 23.19 7.12 7.35
N GLY A 656 22.19 6.58 8.05
CA GLY A 656 22.22 5.20 8.50
C GLY A 656 23.40 4.91 9.43
N ILE A 657 24.14 3.83 9.20
CA ILE A 657 25.31 3.44 10.00
C ILE A 657 26.59 4.18 9.61
N THR A 658 26.61 4.92 8.49
CA THR A 658 27.79 5.63 7.98
C THR A 658 27.86 7.07 8.51
N THR A 659 27.45 7.29 9.78
CA THR A 659 27.36 8.64 10.38
C THR A 659 28.71 9.31 10.61
N GLU A 660 29.79 8.54 10.77
CA GLU A 660 31.14 9.04 11.02
C GLU A 660 31.83 9.51 9.72
N GLU A 661 31.47 8.91 8.59
CA GLU A 661 32.04 9.21 7.27
C GLU A 661 31.29 10.34 6.53
N MET A 662 30.08 10.69 7.01
CA MET A 662 29.14 11.56 6.30
C MET A 662 28.79 12.80 7.13
N PRO A 663 28.78 14.01 6.53
CA PRO A 663 28.44 15.25 7.24
C PRO A 663 26.98 15.21 7.73
N LEU A 664 26.70 15.84 8.87
CA LEU A 664 25.34 15.91 9.43
C LEU A 664 24.36 16.61 8.48
N ASP A 665 24.79 17.75 7.93
CA ASP A 665 24.06 18.49 6.92
C ASP A 665 24.77 18.36 5.58
N PHE A 666 24.03 17.98 4.55
CA PHE A 666 24.52 17.96 3.19
C PHE A 666 24.55 19.40 2.65
N PRO A 667 25.56 19.75 1.84
CA PRO A 667 25.65 21.08 1.26
C PRO A 667 24.49 21.34 0.29
N ALA A 668 24.16 22.61 0.08
CA ALA A 668 23.36 22.99 -1.08
C ALA A 668 24.08 22.50 -2.35
N ASN A 669 23.31 22.02 -3.33
CA ASN A 669 23.86 21.46 -4.56
C ASN A 669 23.62 22.36 -5.78
N PHE A 670 23.14 23.59 -5.58
CA PHE A 670 23.06 24.63 -6.61
C PHE A 670 24.46 25.13 -7.02
N ILE A 671 24.72 25.20 -8.33
CA ILE A 671 26.00 25.64 -8.90
C ILE A 671 25.89 27.05 -9.49
N ALA A 672 25.02 27.24 -10.49
CA ALA A 672 24.88 28.50 -11.21
C ALA A 672 23.57 28.57 -12.03
N GLU A 673 23.22 29.78 -12.48
CA GLU A 673 22.24 29.99 -13.56
C GLU A 673 22.97 30.31 -14.88
N THR A 674 22.38 29.90 -16.01
CA THR A 674 22.87 30.25 -17.35
C THR A 674 21.72 30.34 -18.34
N ALA A 675 21.80 31.24 -19.32
CA ALA A 675 20.85 31.30 -20.43
C ALA A 675 21.20 30.29 -21.55
N ALA A 676 22.44 29.81 -21.58
CA ALA A 676 22.88 28.81 -22.56
C ALA A 676 22.40 27.41 -22.17
N THR A 677 22.32 26.50 -23.14
CA THR A 677 22.06 25.08 -22.91
C THR A 677 23.33 24.27 -22.61
N GLU A 678 24.32 24.95 -22.04
CA GLU A 678 25.60 24.37 -21.64
C GLU A 678 26.22 25.14 -20.46
N LEU A 679 27.05 24.45 -19.68
CA LEU A 679 27.86 25.05 -18.61
C LEU A 679 29.12 24.21 -18.35
N ALA A 680 30.28 24.85 -18.25
CA ALA A 680 31.50 24.19 -17.78
C ALA A 680 31.36 23.88 -16.28
N VAL A 681 31.36 22.59 -15.91
CA VAL A 681 31.09 22.13 -14.54
C VAL A 681 32.20 21.28 -13.94
N LEU A 682 33.18 20.87 -14.75
CA LEU A 682 34.24 19.96 -14.34
C LEU A 682 35.57 20.43 -14.96
N GLY A 683 36.66 20.38 -14.20
CA GLY A 683 37.99 20.77 -14.64
C GLY A 683 38.68 21.74 -13.69
N CYS A 684 40.00 21.81 -13.77
CA CYS A 684 40.80 22.60 -12.83
C CYS A 684 40.62 24.11 -12.96
N ASP A 685 40.23 24.59 -14.15
CA ASP A 685 39.93 26.00 -14.40
C ASP A 685 38.47 26.38 -14.12
N VAL A 686 37.62 25.43 -13.72
CA VAL A 686 36.22 25.70 -13.35
C VAL A 686 36.17 26.18 -11.90
N THR A 687 35.91 27.48 -11.72
CA THR A 687 35.88 28.14 -10.40
C THR A 687 34.46 28.26 -9.80
N LEU A 688 33.45 27.67 -10.43
CA LEU A 688 32.07 27.75 -9.95
C LEU A 688 31.92 27.04 -8.59
N PRO A 689 31.21 27.64 -7.61
CA PRO A 689 30.89 26.98 -6.35
C PRO A 689 30.12 25.68 -6.59
N GLY A 690 30.52 24.59 -5.92
CA GLY A 690 29.83 23.31 -6.05
C GLY A 690 30.06 22.56 -7.37
N ALA A 691 30.97 23.03 -8.24
CA ALA A 691 31.44 22.30 -9.41
C ALA A 691 32.26 21.04 -9.03
N ASN A 692 32.71 20.29 -10.04
CA ASN A 692 33.56 19.10 -9.90
C ASN A 692 32.91 17.95 -9.10
N LYS A 693 31.62 17.72 -9.36
CA LYS A 693 30.78 16.67 -8.78
C LYS A 693 30.65 15.44 -9.66
N ALA A 694 30.20 14.33 -9.07
CA ALA A 694 29.95 13.08 -9.80
C ALA A 694 28.65 13.09 -10.62
N TYR A 695 27.61 13.81 -10.16
CA TYR A 695 26.29 13.81 -10.80
C TYR A 695 25.75 15.23 -10.98
N TYR A 696 25.02 15.47 -12.06
CA TYR A 696 24.44 16.78 -12.38
C TYR A 696 22.98 16.71 -12.84
N ARG A 697 22.22 17.75 -12.53
CA ARG A 697 20.84 17.98 -13.01
C ARG A 697 20.66 19.42 -13.46
N VAL A 698 19.65 19.64 -14.31
CA VAL A 698 19.29 20.96 -14.82
C VAL A 698 17.80 21.21 -14.61
N VAL A 699 17.44 22.43 -14.22
CA VAL A 699 16.06 22.91 -14.10
C VAL A 699 15.87 24.05 -15.10
N ALA A 700 14.77 24.03 -15.85
CA ALA A 700 14.38 25.10 -16.75
C ALA A 700 13.58 26.17 -16.00
N VAL A 701 13.76 27.44 -16.38
CA VAL A 701 13.06 28.59 -15.80
C VAL A 701 12.55 29.51 -16.89
N ASP A 702 11.27 29.88 -16.84
CA ASP A 702 10.64 30.81 -17.79
C ASP A 702 10.83 32.29 -17.40
N ASP A 703 10.24 33.19 -18.19
CA ASP A 703 10.32 34.65 -18.02
C ASP A 703 9.56 35.17 -16.78
N GLN A 704 8.75 34.33 -16.15
CA GLN A 704 8.01 34.61 -14.92
C GLN A 704 8.68 33.97 -13.69
N ASP A 705 9.89 33.43 -13.84
CA ASP A 705 10.64 32.68 -12.82
C ASP A 705 9.96 31.37 -12.37
N ASN A 706 8.97 30.86 -13.12
CA ASN A 706 8.41 29.53 -12.87
C ASN A 706 9.43 28.47 -13.24
N ARG A 707 9.59 27.49 -12.35
CA ARG A 707 10.56 26.40 -12.51
C ARG A 707 9.89 25.14 -13.02
N SER A 708 10.60 24.42 -13.88
CA SER A 708 10.29 23.02 -14.18
C SER A 708 10.66 22.12 -13.00
N GLY A 709 10.31 20.83 -13.08
CA GLY A 709 11.02 19.79 -12.34
C GLY A 709 12.47 19.65 -12.80
N PRO A 710 13.34 18.98 -12.03
CA PRO A 710 14.69 18.69 -12.48
C PRO A 710 14.68 17.67 -13.61
N SER A 711 15.67 17.80 -14.50
CA SER A 711 15.98 16.79 -15.50
C SER A 711 16.30 15.43 -14.86
N ASP A 712 16.35 14.41 -15.71
CA ASP A 712 17.13 13.23 -15.39
C ASP A 712 18.58 13.62 -15.07
N TYR A 713 19.26 12.88 -14.18
CA TYR A 713 20.65 13.19 -13.86
C TYR A 713 21.61 12.57 -14.87
N THR A 714 22.77 13.19 -14.99
CA THR A 714 23.90 12.63 -15.74
C THR A 714 25.09 12.38 -14.84
N THR A 715 25.90 11.41 -15.20
CA THR A 715 27.11 11.02 -14.48
C THR A 715 28.32 11.60 -15.19
N ALA A 716 29.16 12.34 -14.46
CA ALA A 716 30.43 12.82 -14.98
C ALA A 716 31.49 11.71 -15.03
N PRO A 717 32.45 11.80 -15.97
CA PRO A 717 33.63 10.95 -15.93
C PRO A 717 34.38 11.17 -14.62
N ARG A 718 34.90 10.08 -14.05
CA ARG A 718 35.65 10.09 -12.79
C ARG A 718 36.60 8.89 -12.70
N PRO A 719 37.70 8.99 -11.94
CA PRO A 719 38.21 10.20 -11.32
C PRO A 719 38.70 11.22 -12.35
N LEU A 720 38.56 12.49 -12.04
CA LEU A 720 39.16 13.61 -12.77
C LEU A 720 39.83 14.54 -11.77
N ILE A 721 41.12 14.82 -11.99
CA ILE A 721 41.91 15.73 -11.14
C ILE A 721 41.53 17.17 -11.47
N TYR A 722 40.90 17.86 -10.52
CA TYR A 722 40.44 19.25 -10.68
C TYR A 722 41.22 20.24 -9.80
N SER A 723 42.12 19.78 -8.93
CA SER A 723 42.98 20.68 -8.16
C SER A 723 44.07 21.29 -9.04
N LYS A 724 44.35 22.59 -8.85
CA LYS A 724 45.48 23.25 -9.51
C LYS A 724 46.77 22.99 -8.72
N PRO A 725 47.84 22.46 -9.36
CA PRO A 725 49.10 22.22 -8.67
C PRO A 725 49.77 23.50 -8.20
N VAL A 726 50.35 23.46 -7.00
CA VAL A 726 51.26 24.51 -6.52
C VAL A 726 52.59 24.33 -7.24
N GLN A 727 52.95 25.23 -8.14
CA GLN A 727 54.13 25.07 -9.00
C GLN A 727 55.39 25.73 -8.43
N THR A 728 55.35 26.22 -7.19
CA THR A 728 56.47 26.88 -6.52
C THR A 728 56.74 26.26 -5.16
N ALA A 729 58.01 25.99 -4.86
CA ALA A 729 58.48 25.59 -3.54
C ALA A 729 59.68 26.47 -3.14
N THR A 730 60.04 26.49 -1.87
CA THR A 730 61.19 27.27 -1.36
C THR A 730 62.13 26.35 -0.61
N VAL A 731 63.43 26.47 -0.82
CA VAL A 731 64.43 25.67 -0.11
C VAL A 731 64.25 25.82 1.41
N GLY A 732 64.19 24.71 2.12
CA GLY A 732 64.01 24.67 3.57
C GLY A 732 62.58 24.95 4.07
N ALA A 733 61.61 25.25 3.20
CA ALA A 733 60.19 25.40 3.55
C ALA A 733 59.37 24.17 3.16
N GLU A 734 58.35 23.83 3.94
CA GLU A 734 57.44 22.73 3.59
C GLU A 734 56.63 23.11 2.34
N TYR A 735 56.80 22.31 1.28
CA TYR A 735 55.88 22.28 0.16
C TYR A 735 54.67 21.45 0.53
N ARG A 736 53.46 21.96 0.27
CA ARG A 736 52.21 21.23 0.50
C ARG A 736 51.19 21.49 -0.61
N TYR A 737 50.65 20.43 -1.20
CA TYR A 737 49.62 20.51 -2.23
C TYR A 737 48.68 19.31 -2.13
N GLN A 738 47.37 19.53 -2.06
CA GLN A 738 46.40 18.43 -2.06
C GLN A 738 45.84 18.20 -3.47
N VAL A 739 46.14 17.03 -4.03
CA VAL A 739 45.49 16.54 -5.25
C VAL A 739 44.05 16.19 -4.93
N ARG A 740 43.10 16.69 -5.71
CA ARG A 740 41.67 16.43 -5.54
C ARG A 740 41.05 15.89 -6.82
N VAL A 741 40.25 14.84 -6.66
CA VAL A 741 39.44 14.27 -7.74
C VAL A 741 37.96 14.30 -7.39
N ASN A 742 37.10 14.31 -8.42
CA ASN A 742 35.68 14.03 -8.22
C ASN A 742 35.49 12.54 -7.90
N ARG A 743 34.48 12.23 -7.08
CA ARG A 743 34.16 10.87 -6.64
C ARG A 743 32.68 10.77 -6.29
N SER A 744 32.11 9.57 -6.37
CA SER A 744 30.75 9.28 -5.91
C SER A 744 30.72 8.90 -4.44
N LEU A 745 29.68 9.32 -3.74
CA LEU A 745 29.30 8.79 -2.42
C LEU A 745 28.41 7.54 -2.54
N GLY A 746 27.99 7.19 -3.77
CA GLY A 746 26.90 6.25 -4.01
C GLY A 746 25.56 6.83 -3.57
N ASP A 747 24.65 5.95 -3.22
CA ASP A 747 23.32 6.24 -2.70
C ASP A 747 23.13 5.59 -1.33
N LEU A 748 22.15 6.08 -0.58
CA LEU A 748 21.72 5.42 0.64
C LEU A 748 21.05 4.09 0.27
N SER A 749 21.65 2.96 0.63
CA SER A 749 21.11 1.63 0.36
C SER A 749 20.98 0.81 1.64
N SER A 750 20.25 -0.30 1.57
CA SER A 750 20.13 -1.29 2.65
C SER A 750 21.06 -2.46 2.37
N ARG A 751 21.77 -2.94 3.38
CA ARG A 751 22.59 -4.17 3.35
C ARG A 751 22.40 -4.97 4.64
N MET A 752 22.72 -6.26 4.61
CA MET A 752 22.87 -7.08 5.80
C MET A 752 24.27 -6.88 6.38
N VAL A 753 24.34 -6.32 7.59
CA VAL A 753 25.57 -6.11 8.36
C VAL A 753 25.41 -6.85 9.68
N ASP A 754 26.32 -7.76 9.99
CA ASP A 754 26.29 -8.59 11.22
C ASP A 754 24.94 -9.30 11.45
N GLY A 755 24.33 -9.80 10.38
CA GLY A 755 23.05 -10.50 10.42
C GLY A 755 21.83 -9.60 10.65
N ARG A 756 21.98 -8.27 10.57
CA ARG A 756 20.88 -7.30 10.67
C ARG A 756 20.82 -6.40 9.44
N GLN A 757 19.61 -6.05 9.02
CA GLN A 757 19.45 -5.04 7.97
C GLN A 757 19.87 -3.68 8.51
N ALA A 758 20.82 -3.05 7.84
CA ALA A 758 21.31 -1.71 8.10
C ALA A 758 21.19 -0.86 6.84
N LYS A 759 21.03 0.45 7.02
CA LYS A 759 21.06 1.43 5.95
C LYS A 759 22.37 2.20 6.02
N GLY A 760 22.92 2.62 4.90
CA GLY A 760 24.18 3.38 4.86
C GLY A 760 24.61 3.71 3.44
N TYR A 761 25.65 4.53 3.34
CA TYR A 761 26.34 4.80 2.08
C TYR A 761 27.50 3.83 1.94
N PHE A 762 27.22 2.67 1.35
CA PHE A 762 28.19 1.58 1.32
C PHE A 762 29.08 1.57 0.08
N ASP A 763 28.78 2.41 -0.91
CA ASP A 763 29.47 2.51 -2.20
C ASP A 763 30.25 3.82 -2.32
N ILE A 764 30.73 4.36 -1.19
CA ILE A 764 31.58 5.55 -1.16
C ILE A 764 32.89 5.22 -1.88
N GLU A 765 33.16 5.92 -2.98
CA GLU A 765 34.39 5.76 -3.74
C GLU A 765 35.57 6.37 -2.95
N ASN A 766 36.67 5.64 -2.81
CA ASN A 766 37.87 6.10 -2.09
C ASN A 766 39.05 6.19 -3.05
N PRO A 767 39.33 7.38 -3.62
CA PRO A 767 40.45 7.57 -4.54
C PRO A 767 41.78 7.23 -3.90
N ARG A 768 42.65 6.54 -4.63
CA ARG A 768 44.03 6.22 -4.23
C ARG A 768 44.99 7.03 -5.09
N TYR A 769 45.98 7.65 -4.44
CA TYR A 769 46.91 8.55 -5.10
C TYR A 769 48.34 8.00 -5.08
N VAL A 770 49.01 8.05 -6.24
CA VAL A 770 50.38 7.55 -6.42
C VAL A 770 51.25 8.64 -7.01
N LEU A 771 52.44 8.86 -6.43
CA LEU A 771 53.48 9.72 -6.99
C LEU A 771 54.31 8.88 -7.96
N ASP A 772 53.91 8.86 -9.23
CA ASP A 772 54.59 8.08 -10.27
C ASP A 772 56.00 8.64 -10.58
N ARG A 773 56.15 9.96 -10.47
CA ARG A 773 57.43 10.66 -10.69
C ARG A 773 57.52 11.86 -9.76
N GLY A 774 58.63 11.98 -9.04
CA GLY A 774 58.92 13.13 -8.18
C GLY A 774 60.34 13.08 -7.61
N PRO A 775 60.80 14.15 -6.94
CA PRO A 775 62.10 14.16 -6.26
C PRO A 775 62.05 13.36 -4.95
N ALA A 776 63.21 12.93 -4.46
CA ALA A 776 63.30 12.14 -3.22
C ALA A 776 62.74 12.85 -1.98
N TRP A 777 62.70 14.20 -1.97
CA TRP A 777 62.16 14.98 -0.86
C TRP A 777 60.63 15.08 -0.84
N LEU A 778 59.94 14.66 -1.90
CA LEU A 778 58.49 14.77 -2.04
C LEU A 778 57.82 13.40 -1.88
N THR A 779 56.80 13.34 -1.03
CA THR A 779 55.94 12.16 -0.85
C THR A 779 54.49 12.52 -1.08
N ILE A 780 53.66 11.51 -1.36
CA ILE A 780 52.20 11.65 -1.42
C ILE A 780 51.56 10.73 -0.39
N ASP A 781 50.56 11.24 0.32
CA ASP A 781 49.65 10.42 1.11
C ASP A 781 48.64 9.74 0.18
N GLU A 782 48.65 8.40 0.17
CA GLU A 782 47.85 7.59 -0.75
C GLU A 782 46.34 7.81 -0.60
N SER A 783 45.86 8.17 0.58
CA SER A 783 44.42 8.26 0.90
C SER A 783 43.84 9.67 0.75
N THR A 784 44.66 10.69 1.05
CA THR A 784 44.24 12.09 1.09
C THR A 784 44.69 12.89 -0.12
N GLY A 785 45.65 12.35 -0.89
CA GLY A 785 46.25 13.01 -2.05
C GLY A 785 47.16 14.19 -1.67
N VAL A 786 47.54 14.32 -0.40
CA VAL A 786 48.43 15.39 0.07
C VAL A 786 49.86 15.07 -0.35
N LEU A 787 50.39 15.87 -1.26
CA LEU A 787 51.81 15.98 -1.55
C LEU A 787 52.46 16.87 -0.49
N SER A 788 53.53 16.38 0.13
CA SER A 788 54.31 17.13 1.12
C SER A 788 55.80 16.82 1.04
N GLY A 789 56.64 17.79 1.40
CA GLY A 789 58.09 17.60 1.42
C GLY A 789 58.87 18.91 1.56
N THR A 790 60.16 18.84 1.88
CA THR A 790 61.02 20.02 2.04
C THR A 790 62.19 19.94 1.08
N PRO A 791 62.27 20.81 0.05
CA PRO A 791 63.38 20.77 -0.89
C PRO A 791 64.67 21.34 -0.27
N GLU A 792 65.79 20.70 -0.59
CA GLU A 792 67.13 21.10 -0.11
C GLU A 792 67.91 21.96 -1.11
N THR A 793 67.51 21.92 -2.39
CA THR A 793 68.20 22.62 -3.48
C THR A 793 67.21 23.26 -4.44
N ALA A 794 67.55 24.47 -4.92
CA ALA A 794 66.78 25.17 -5.94
C ALA A 794 66.87 24.46 -7.30
N GLY A 795 65.81 24.54 -8.11
CA GLY A 795 65.75 23.84 -9.39
C GLY A 795 64.34 23.64 -9.93
N LYS A 796 64.23 22.94 -11.05
CA LYS A 796 62.94 22.50 -11.62
C LYS A 796 62.79 21.00 -11.45
N VAL A 797 61.63 20.57 -10.97
CA VAL A 797 61.35 19.15 -10.78
C VAL A 797 60.04 18.76 -11.45
N ASP A 798 60.10 17.75 -12.31
CA ASP A 798 58.91 17.16 -12.92
C ASP A 798 58.19 16.26 -11.90
N VAL A 799 56.89 16.47 -11.76
CA VAL A 799 56.00 15.69 -10.90
C VAL A 799 54.91 15.05 -11.75
N THR A 800 54.65 13.76 -11.52
CA THR A 800 53.53 13.01 -12.09
C THR A 800 52.79 12.31 -10.97
N VAL A 801 51.50 12.58 -10.85
CA VAL A 801 50.61 11.92 -9.89
C VAL A 801 49.49 11.23 -10.66
N THR A 802 49.19 9.99 -10.27
CA THR A 802 48.00 9.28 -10.73
C THR A 802 47.03 9.12 -9.58
N ALA A 803 45.75 9.36 -9.86
CA ALA A 803 44.64 9.04 -8.98
C ALA A 803 43.79 7.94 -9.62
N SER A 804 43.54 6.85 -8.92
CA SER A 804 42.65 5.78 -9.36
C SER A 804 41.48 5.61 -8.40
N ILE A 805 40.33 5.19 -8.93
CA ILE A 805 39.20 4.75 -8.15
C ILE A 805 38.89 3.33 -8.57
N ASP A 806 38.86 2.43 -7.59
CA ASP A 806 38.31 1.10 -7.72
C ASP A 806 37.10 0.98 -6.79
N ARG A 807 36.12 0.17 -7.17
CA ARG A 807 34.91 -0.09 -6.38
C ARG A 807 34.71 -1.58 -6.16
N GLU A 808 34.10 -1.91 -5.03
CA GLU A 808 33.59 -3.27 -4.81
C GLU A 808 32.26 -3.46 -5.54
N VAL A 809 32.12 -4.59 -6.22
CA VAL A 809 30.89 -5.03 -6.85
C VAL A 809 30.49 -6.35 -6.23
N ARG A 810 29.25 -6.42 -5.76
CA ARG A 810 28.71 -7.58 -5.06
C ARG A 810 27.82 -8.35 -6.00
N GLU A 811 28.11 -9.63 -6.16
CA GLU A 811 27.20 -10.56 -6.81
C GLU A 811 26.21 -11.07 -5.76
N LEU A 812 24.92 -10.83 -5.97
CA LEU A 812 23.87 -11.19 -5.02
C LEU A 812 23.12 -12.44 -5.49
N ASP A 813 22.73 -13.30 -4.55
CA ASP A 813 21.82 -14.42 -4.79
C ASP A 813 20.42 -13.88 -5.13
N GLU A 814 20.14 -13.77 -6.41
CA GLU A 814 18.89 -13.25 -6.94
C GLU A 814 17.66 -14.04 -6.45
N ALA A 815 17.81 -15.36 -6.24
CA ALA A 815 16.74 -16.21 -5.75
C ALA A 815 16.37 -15.90 -4.30
N ALA A 816 17.34 -15.45 -3.50
CA ALA A 816 17.09 -14.91 -2.16
C ALA A 816 16.53 -13.49 -2.22
N LEU A 817 17.10 -12.63 -3.07
CA LEU A 817 16.81 -11.19 -3.12
C LEU A 817 15.40 -10.88 -3.61
N LYS A 818 14.86 -11.66 -4.56
CA LYS A 818 13.45 -11.53 -4.96
C LYS A 818 12.46 -11.73 -3.79
N TRP A 819 12.91 -12.35 -2.69
CA TRP A 819 12.13 -12.57 -1.46
C TRP A 819 12.59 -11.69 -0.30
N GLY A 820 13.18 -10.52 -0.57
CA GLY A 820 13.53 -9.59 0.50
C GLY A 820 14.78 -9.96 1.28
N ARG A 821 15.60 -10.92 0.81
CA ARG A 821 16.75 -11.45 1.57
C ARG A 821 18.06 -11.23 0.83
N GLU A 822 19.06 -10.69 1.50
CA GLU A 822 20.39 -10.57 0.92
C GLU A 822 21.25 -11.80 1.23
N LYS A 823 21.92 -12.31 0.21
CA LYS A 823 23.03 -13.26 0.34
C LYS A 823 24.05 -12.90 -0.73
N VAL A 824 25.26 -12.55 -0.30
CA VAL A 824 26.38 -12.21 -1.19
C VAL A 824 27.04 -13.52 -1.64
N LEU A 825 27.17 -13.71 -2.95
CA LEU A 825 27.82 -14.87 -3.56
C LEU A 825 29.32 -14.62 -3.73
N SER A 826 29.67 -13.45 -4.24
CA SER A 826 31.04 -13.02 -4.44
C SER A 826 31.15 -11.50 -4.32
N VAL A 827 32.36 -11.02 -4.03
CA VAL A 827 32.73 -9.61 -4.09
C VAL A 827 33.94 -9.50 -4.99
N THR A 828 33.83 -8.70 -6.03
CA THR A 828 34.91 -8.40 -6.97
C THR A 828 35.26 -6.92 -6.92
N THR A 829 36.47 -6.58 -7.31
CA THR A 829 36.90 -5.18 -7.46
C THR A 829 36.89 -4.81 -8.93
N GLU A 830 36.21 -3.72 -9.27
CA GLU A 830 36.19 -3.15 -10.62
C GLU A 830 36.86 -1.77 -10.61
N SER A 831 37.67 -1.49 -11.64
CA SER A 831 38.22 -0.14 -11.80
C SER A 831 37.16 0.80 -12.36
N VAL A 832 36.90 1.89 -11.63
CA VAL A 832 36.05 2.99 -12.09
C VAL A 832 36.81 3.85 -13.10
N GLY A 833 38.10 4.06 -12.86
CA GLY A 833 38.99 4.74 -13.79
C GLY A 833 40.24 5.30 -13.12
N SER A 834 41.08 5.95 -13.91
CA SER A 834 42.27 6.66 -13.43
C SER A 834 42.47 8.00 -14.15
N ALA A 835 43.12 8.94 -13.48
CA ALA A 835 43.52 10.23 -14.02
C ALA A 835 44.96 10.57 -13.63
N THR A 836 45.73 11.12 -14.55
CA THR A 836 47.14 11.49 -14.34
C THR A 836 47.33 13.00 -14.46
N LEU A 837 47.96 13.61 -13.47
CA LEU A 837 48.38 15.02 -13.45
C LEU A 837 49.90 15.09 -13.61
N LYS A 838 50.36 15.86 -14.61
CA LYS A 838 51.79 16.17 -14.83
C LYS A 838 52.02 17.67 -14.65
N PHE A 839 53.00 18.05 -13.85
CA PHE A 839 53.37 19.45 -13.62
C PHE A 839 54.83 19.59 -13.20
N VAL A 840 55.33 20.83 -13.18
CA VAL A 840 56.69 21.15 -12.76
C VAL A 840 56.64 21.99 -11.49
N ILE A 841 57.44 21.64 -10.49
CA ILE A 841 57.69 22.46 -9.31
C ILE A 841 58.98 23.26 -9.55
N HIS A 842 58.88 24.58 -9.39
CA HIS A 842 59.99 25.51 -9.39
C HIS A 842 60.42 25.76 -7.93
N VAL A 843 61.52 25.14 -7.53
CA VAL A 843 62.13 25.36 -6.22
C VAL A 843 62.98 26.62 -6.26
N GLN A 844 62.57 27.62 -5.50
CA GLN A 844 63.26 28.89 -5.31
C GLN A 844 64.20 28.81 -4.11
N GLN A 845 65.23 29.65 -4.12
CA GLN A 845 66.23 29.77 -3.06
C GLN A 845 65.59 30.10 -1.70
#